data_AF-A0A411DRR2-F1
#
_entry.id   AF-A0A411DRR2-F1
#
_cell.length_a   1.000
_cell.length_b   1.000
_cell.length_c   1.000
_cell.angle_alpha   90.00
_cell.angle_beta   90.00
_cell.angle_gamma   90.00
#
_symmetry.space_group_name_H-M   'P 1'
#
loop_
_entity.id
_entity.type
_entity.pdbx_description
1 polymer ?
#
loop_
_entity_poly.entity_id
_entity_poly.type
_entity_poly.pdbx_seq_one_letter_code
_entity_poly.pdbx_strand_id
1 'polypeptide(L)'
;MKFTNEFFSPTSTDPADDLVQLVDSYSLENVNYQKVTHWYHEANPVAMTDALCDGIIYRKRKNDYYALTSFLAGKPVNIELFGAKGDSTTDDTQAFLKAADFVNRMYDFVSVNPGNPMEQYSLEMLSITLAGNSPVGYKITDTILFKKPVNFTVDKIFYRGPSNKTALIFQNSFKNTITTNISGTPGTNVSSDNYIGILLQGSQHCKMYLGASFFTKGIVCEANDSPGLFPGFAWNEIQLKSMQSNLDAFVIRNTNKGWANANRVIGGEFGSFTGLLDASTVTRRRTFVKFEKDSISDGCNSWLFMNQAFEWGLDIEPWETLCFDFSAAPCFGISILEPRIEIKKGERIGIFHRGSEFHFNSNQIHYLTYFTDQNGIKYIGEKPFVLLDVDLSRDIKANGSDSHFYVKNLEPFNEFSGLFPNADYDNQFCQVFKINDHNTNVWVQWHRYPQFVLFDENRNMITDSTLLQAQIDLLDYRPQDYWIAPGITSGVKIIKIGAEDDGDYVNNMSFIPQAKYVGIIQRPYENSRLKVMINRADRGKIEKVKFLEVPEETYSTLDDLSASAMVGFNFSTGEKFYNFNTHKTSVVKESGVGSALSGYTVDAVAGSRMFTVKTGDVDKLSPGTSFYINAAGTVRFKIAAKTGNVITGTIPSHITVNDAAITFPICTYDIY
;
A
#
# COMPACT_ATOMS: atom_id res chain seq x y z
N MET A 1 17.05 -54.21 -34.15
CA MET A 1 16.21 -52.99 -34.15
C MET A 1 17.00 -51.92 -34.89
N LYS A 2 16.37 -51.12 -35.77
CA LYS A 2 17.08 -50.23 -36.69
C LYS A 2 17.10 -48.79 -36.15
N PHE A 3 18.19 -48.07 -36.38
CA PHE A 3 18.28 -46.68 -35.94
C PHE A 3 17.49 -45.74 -36.83
N THR A 4 16.95 -44.67 -36.26
CA THR A 4 16.14 -43.69 -37.00
C THR A 4 16.89 -43.09 -38.19
N ASN A 5 18.18 -42.76 -38.05
CA ASN A 5 19.00 -42.19 -39.12
C ASN A 5 19.28 -43.19 -40.25
N GLU A 6 19.33 -44.48 -39.95
CA GLU A 6 19.48 -45.53 -40.96
C GLU A 6 18.19 -45.74 -41.74
N PHE A 7 17.03 -45.73 -41.06
CA PHE A 7 15.72 -45.91 -41.70
C PHE A 7 15.33 -44.71 -42.58
N PHE A 8 15.52 -43.49 -42.09
CA PHE A 8 15.19 -42.25 -42.79
C PHE A 8 16.29 -41.79 -43.77
N SER A 9 17.40 -42.51 -43.87
CA SER A 9 18.45 -42.23 -44.86
C SER A 9 17.89 -42.31 -46.30
N PRO A 10 18.32 -41.42 -47.22
CA PRO A 10 17.96 -41.49 -48.64
C PRO A 10 18.30 -42.84 -49.29
N THR A 11 19.28 -43.56 -48.74
CA THR A 11 19.76 -44.87 -49.25
C THR A 11 19.07 -46.06 -48.60
N SER A 12 18.12 -45.85 -47.68
CA SER A 12 17.41 -46.96 -47.03
C SER A 12 16.59 -47.80 -48.01
N THR A 13 16.77 -49.12 -47.93
CA THR A 13 16.05 -50.13 -48.71
C THR A 13 14.91 -50.80 -47.94
N ASP A 14 14.65 -50.41 -46.68
CA ASP A 14 13.62 -51.06 -45.87
C ASP A 14 12.20 -50.85 -46.45
N PRO A 15 11.20 -51.69 -46.11
CA PRO A 15 9.80 -51.42 -46.44
C PRO A 15 9.32 -50.08 -45.87
N ALA A 16 8.42 -49.40 -46.59
CA ALA A 16 7.81 -48.12 -46.18
C ALA A 16 6.46 -48.36 -45.49
N ASP A 17 6.50 -49.12 -44.39
CA ASP A 17 5.32 -49.50 -43.61
C ASP A 17 4.65 -48.28 -42.97
N ASP A 18 3.34 -48.36 -42.75
CA ASP A 18 2.57 -47.23 -42.20
C ASP A 18 2.90 -46.93 -40.74
N LEU A 19 3.42 -47.90 -39.99
CA LEU A 19 3.91 -47.75 -38.63
C LEU A 19 5.26 -48.48 -38.51
N VAL A 20 6.29 -47.78 -38.05
CA VAL A 20 7.63 -48.34 -37.87
C VAL A 20 8.14 -48.12 -36.45
N GLN A 21 8.72 -49.18 -35.88
CA GLN A 21 9.39 -49.15 -34.58
C GLN A 21 10.90 -49.10 -34.80
N LEU A 22 11.54 -48.07 -34.25
CA LEU A 22 12.93 -47.74 -34.46
C LEU A 22 13.61 -47.46 -33.11
N VAL A 23 14.94 -47.40 -33.11
CA VAL A 23 15.74 -46.86 -31.99
C VAL A 23 16.16 -45.45 -32.37
N ASP A 24 15.90 -44.46 -31.52
CA ASP A 24 16.36 -43.11 -31.80
C ASP A 24 17.89 -43.05 -31.84
N SER A 25 18.42 -42.32 -32.82
CA SER A 25 19.86 -42.28 -33.08
C SER A 25 20.62 -41.40 -32.08
N TYR A 26 19.91 -40.59 -31.29
CA TYR A 26 20.50 -39.68 -30.31
C TYR A 26 20.27 -40.15 -28.88
N SER A 27 19.02 -40.42 -28.50
CA SER A 27 18.65 -40.84 -27.15
C SER A 27 18.84 -42.34 -26.91
N LEU A 28 18.95 -43.14 -27.98
CA LEU A 28 19.01 -44.61 -27.93
C LEU A 28 17.74 -45.26 -27.36
N GLU A 29 16.63 -44.50 -27.26
CA GLU A 29 15.34 -44.99 -26.80
C GLU A 29 14.50 -45.56 -27.95
N ASN A 30 13.57 -46.45 -27.63
CA ASN A 30 12.62 -46.97 -28.61
C ASN A 30 11.60 -45.89 -28.99
N VAL A 31 11.44 -45.66 -30.28
CA VAL A 31 10.51 -44.67 -30.84
C VAL A 31 9.68 -45.28 -31.95
N ASN A 32 8.45 -44.78 -32.10
CA ASN A 32 7.53 -45.23 -33.13
C ASN A 32 7.18 -44.06 -34.04
N TYR A 33 7.19 -44.29 -35.35
CA TYR A 33 6.80 -43.30 -36.35
C TYR A 33 5.65 -43.84 -37.18
N GLN A 34 4.64 -43.01 -37.43
CA GLN A 34 3.54 -43.35 -38.33
C GLN A 34 3.57 -42.48 -39.58
N LYS A 35 3.17 -43.04 -40.71
CA LYS A 35 3.04 -42.32 -41.97
C LYS A 35 1.93 -41.28 -41.86
N VAL A 36 2.18 -40.07 -42.35
CA VAL A 36 1.25 -38.94 -42.30
C VAL A 36 1.19 -38.21 -43.64
N THR A 37 0.00 -37.70 -43.99
CA THR A 37 -0.22 -36.88 -45.19
C THR A 37 -0.46 -35.41 -44.86
N HIS A 38 -0.77 -35.12 -43.60
CA HIS A 38 -1.04 -33.78 -43.08
C HIS A 38 -0.22 -33.54 -41.82
N TRP A 39 0.13 -32.28 -41.60
CA TRP A 39 0.80 -31.82 -40.39
C TRP A 39 -0.18 -31.83 -39.20
N TYR A 40 0.34 -31.76 -37.96
CA TYR A 40 -0.48 -31.81 -36.74
C TYR A 40 -1.38 -30.57 -36.64
N HIS A 41 -2.57 -30.68 -37.23
CA HIS A 41 -3.61 -29.67 -37.22
C HIS A 41 -4.97 -30.30 -37.57
N GLU A 42 -5.80 -30.60 -36.57
CA GLU A 42 -7.09 -31.27 -36.80
C GLU A 42 -8.18 -30.34 -37.37
N ALA A 43 -8.15 -29.05 -37.04
CA ALA A 43 -9.20 -28.10 -37.42
C ALA A 43 -9.06 -27.56 -38.87
N ASN A 44 -7.88 -27.69 -39.47
CA ASN A 44 -7.55 -27.24 -40.83
C ASN A 44 -6.26 -27.94 -41.31
N PRO A 45 -6.34 -29.21 -41.73
CA PRO A 45 -5.15 -30.04 -41.94
C PRO A 45 -4.28 -29.48 -43.06
N VAL A 46 -3.05 -29.08 -42.72
CA VAL A 46 -2.07 -28.58 -43.68
C VAL A 46 -1.35 -29.76 -44.32
N ALA A 47 -1.35 -29.85 -45.64
CA ALA A 47 -0.66 -30.94 -46.34
C ALA A 47 0.84 -30.95 -46.01
N MET A 48 1.40 -32.15 -45.78
CA MET A 48 2.83 -32.29 -45.50
C MET A 48 3.68 -31.86 -46.70
N THR A 49 4.75 -31.13 -46.41
CA THR A 49 5.79 -30.74 -47.35
C THR A 49 7.16 -30.93 -46.71
N ASP A 50 8.23 -30.98 -47.52
CA ASP A 50 9.61 -31.06 -47.02
C ASP A 50 9.94 -29.93 -46.03
N ALA A 51 9.37 -28.74 -46.22
CA ALA A 51 9.59 -27.59 -45.35
C ALA A 51 9.03 -27.78 -43.91
N LEU A 52 8.04 -28.66 -43.75
CA LEU A 52 7.44 -29.01 -42.46
C LEU A 52 8.18 -30.14 -41.74
N CYS A 53 9.16 -30.77 -42.39
CA CYS A 53 10.03 -31.73 -41.73
C CYS A 53 11.07 -31.01 -40.87
N ASP A 54 11.10 -31.31 -39.58
CA ASP A 54 12.16 -30.87 -38.67
C ASP A 54 13.32 -31.88 -38.59
N GLY A 55 13.15 -33.06 -39.19
CA GLY A 55 14.15 -34.12 -39.23
C GLY A 55 14.19 -34.99 -37.96
N ILE A 56 13.37 -34.67 -36.96
CA ILE A 56 13.28 -35.39 -35.68
C ILE A 56 11.84 -35.84 -35.43
N ILE A 57 10.89 -34.93 -35.24
CA ILE A 57 9.47 -35.23 -35.02
C ILE A 57 8.80 -35.58 -36.33
N TYR A 58 8.95 -34.73 -37.35
CA TYR A 58 8.50 -34.96 -38.71
C TYR A 58 9.70 -35.26 -39.60
N ARG A 59 9.63 -36.41 -40.28
CA ARG A 59 10.73 -36.91 -41.11
C ARG A 59 10.20 -37.37 -42.46
N LYS A 60 10.97 -37.08 -43.50
CA LYS A 60 10.72 -37.56 -44.86
C LYS A 60 11.50 -38.83 -45.13
N ARG A 61 10.89 -39.74 -45.88
CA ARG A 61 11.53 -40.92 -46.46
C ARG A 61 11.03 -41.12 -47.89
N LYS A 62 11.92 -40.92 -48.87
CA LYS A 62 11.56 -40.93 -50.30
C LYS A 62 10.39 -39.98 -50.55
N ASN A 63 9.19 -40.50 -50.86
CA ASN A 63 7.99 -39.69 -51.12
C ASN A 63 7.00 -39.66 -49.94
N ASP A 64 7.29 -40.38 -48.85
CA ASP A 64 6.41 -40.49 -47.69
C ASP A 64 6.92 -39.62 -46.53
N TYR A 65 5.98 -39.11 -45.73
CA TYR A 65 6.28 -38.39 -44.50
C TYR A 65 5.85 -39.19 -43.29
N TYR A 66 6.59 -39.05 -42.20
CA TYR A 66 6.37 -39.76 -40.96
C TYR A 66 6.40 -38.79 -39.79
N ALA A 67 5.61 -39.07 -38.76
CA ALA A 67 5.55 -38.31 -37.53
C ALA A 67 5.73 -39.21 -36.31
N LEU A 68 6.43 -38.71 -35.30
CA LEU A 68 6.62 -39.40 -34.02
C LEU A 68 5.26 -39.62 -33.33
N THR A 69 4.90 -40.87 -33.06
CA THR A 69 3.55 -41.20 -32.56
C THR A 69 3.30 -40.71 -31.13
N SER A 70 4.35 -40.60 -30.30
CA SER A 70 4.21 -40.03 -28.95
C SER A 70 3.80 -38.57 -28.99
N PHE A 71 4.35 -37.79 -29.92
CA PHE A 71 3.96 -36.40 -30.15
C PHE A 71 2.50 -36.30 -30.60
N LEU A 72 2.09 -37.13 -31.58
CA LEU A 72 0.69 -37.16 -32.04
C LEU A 72 -0.30 -37.57 -30.95
N ALA A 73 0.15 -38.37 -29.98
CA ALA A 73 -0.63 -38.75 -28.80
C ALA A 73 -0.62 -37.68 -27.69
N GLY A 74 -0.07 -36.49 -27.94
CA GLY A 74 0.00 -35.38 -26.98
C GLY A 74 0.99 -35.60 -25.83
N LYS A 75 1.92 -36.55 -25.95
CA LYS A 75 2.92 -36.81 -24.90
C LYS A 75 4.05 -35.76 -24.94
N PRO A 76 4.75 -35.53 -23.82
CA PRO A 76 5.95 -34.69 -23.81
C PRO A 76 7.00 -35.17 -24.82
N VAL A 77 7.66 -34.21 -25.46
CA VAL A 77 8.77 -34.45 -26.37
C VAL A 77 10.07 -34.24 -25.60
N ASN A 78 10.87 -35.31 -25.52
CA ASN A 78 12.17 -35.29 -24.84
C ASN A 78 13.20 -34.49 -25.65
N ILE A 79 13.95 -33.60 -24.99
CA ILE A 79 14.95 -32.76 -25.65
C ILE A 79 16.15 -33.58 -26.18
N GLU A 80 16.37 -34.76 -25.62
CA GLU A 80 17.37 -35.74 -26.05
C GLU A 80 17.11 -36.26 -27.47
N LEU A 81 15.85 -36.29 -27.92
CA LEU A 81 15.51 -36.62 -29.32
C LEU A 81 16.12 -35.61 -30.31
N PHE A 82 16.38 -34.39 -29.85
CA PHE A 82 17.02 -33.35 -30.65
C PHE A 82 18.56 -33.41 -30.62
N GLY A 83 19.14 -34.36 -29.89
CA GLY A 83 20.58 -34.56 -29.79
C GLY A 83 21.21 -34.14 -28.47
N ALA A 84 20.43 -33.66 -27.51
CA ALA A 84 20.95 -33.23 -26.22
C ALA A 84 21.56 -34.41 -25.45
N LYS A 85 22.70 -34.18 -24.79
CA LYS A 85 23.38 -35.15 -23.94
C LYS A 85 23.03 -34.96 -22.47
N GLY A 86 22.89 -33.71 -22.03
CA GLY A 86 22.56 -33.44 -20.63
C GLY A 86 23.63 -33.96 -19.66
N ASP A 87 24.90 -33.90 -20.03
CA ASP A 87 26.02 -34.33 -19.18
C ASP A 87 26.74 -33.14 -18.51
N SER A 88 26.12 -31.94 -18.56
CA SER A 88 26.65 -30.62 -18.15
C SER A 88 27.94 -30.16 -18.83
N THR A 89 28.51 -30.95 -19.75
CA THR A 89 29.85 -30.72 -20.33
C THR A 89 29.77 -30.48 -21.84
N THR A 90 29.05 -31.36 -22.52
CA THR A 90 28.74 -31.28 -23.95
C THR A 90 27.85 -30.07 -24.21
N ASP A 91 28.14 -29.33 -25.28
CA ASP A 91 27.32 -28.20 -25.69
C ASP A 91 26.02 -28.69 -26.35
N ASP A 92 24.91 -28.55 -25.62
CA ASP A 92 23.56 -28.96 -26.04
C ASP A 92 22.81 -27.86 -26.81
N THR A 93 23.44 -26.70 -27.07
CA THR A 93 22.78 -25.54 -27.70
C THR A 93 22.04 -25.89 -28.98
N GLN A 94 22.66 -26.68 -29.86
CA GLN A 94 22.03 -27.06 -31.14
C GLN A 94 20.78 -27.93 -30.95
N ALA A 95 20.73 -28.77 -29.92
CA ALA A 95 19.54 -29.56 -29.62
C ALA A 95 18.39 -28.66 -29.14
N PHE A 96 18.69 -27.70 -28.26
CA PHE A 96 17.70 -26.73 -27.78
C PHE A 96 17.22 -25.81 -28.91
N LEU A 97 18.10 -25.36 -29.81
CA LEU A 97 17.73 -24.55 -30.96
C LEU A 97 16.80 -25.30 -31.92
N LYS A 98 17.04 -26.59 -32.17
CA LYS A 98 16.14 -27.41 -32.99
C LYS A 98 14.78 -27.64 -32.30
N ALA A 99 14.78 -27.85 -30.98
CA ALA A 99 13.54 -27.98 -30.22
C ALA A 99 12.72 -26.68 -30.23
N ALA A 100 13.39 -25.53 -30.06
CA ALA A 100 12.77 -24.22 -30.18
C ALA A 100 12.26 -23.94 -31.60
N ASP A 101 13.02 -24.29 -32.63
CA ASP A 101 12.59 -24.15 -34.02
C ASP A 101 11.36 -25.01 -34.34
N PHE A 102 11.30 -26.25 -33.83
CA PHE A 102 10.11 -27.10 -33.93
C PHE A 102 8.89 -26.43 -33.29
N VAL A 103 9.01 -25.94 -32.05
CA VAL A 103 7.92 -25.22 -31.36
C VAL A 103 7.51 -23.97 -32.13
N ASN A 104 8.48 -23.16 -32.56
CA ASN A 104 8.24 -21.88 -33.22
C ASN A 104 7.62 -22.02 -34.60
N ARG A 105 7.77 -23.19 -35.25
CA ARG A 105 7.10 -23.47 -36.52
C ARG A 105 5.62 -23.81 -36.33
N MET A 106 5.20 -24.39 -35.19
CA MET A 106 3.81 -24.82 -34.96
C MET A 106 2.82 -23.72 -35.33
N TYR A 107 1.68 -24.06 -35.91
CA TYR A 107 0.65 -23.06 -36.22
C TYR A 107 0.09 -22.41 -34.95
N ASP A 108 -0.12 -21.10 -35.02
CA ASP A 108 -0.91 -20.39 -34.02
C ASP A 108 -2.36 -20.82 -34.22
N PHE A 109 -2.96 -21.46 -33.22
CA PHE A 109 -4.42 -21.67 -33.21
C PHE A 109 -5.06 -20.32 -32.91
N VAL A 110 -5.28 -19.49 -33.94
CA VAL A 110 -5.77 -18.12 -33.69
C VAL A 110 -6.88 -17.69 -34.65
N SER A 111 -8.01 -17.40 -34.00
CA SER A 111 -9.25 -16.75 -34.43
C SER A 111 -9.98 -17.33 -35.64
N VAL A 112 -11.25 -17.71 -35.44
CA VAL A 112 -12.18 -17.97 -36.55
C VAL A 112 -12.42 -16.69 -37.37
N ASN A 113 -12.19 -15.52 -36.77
CA ASN A 113 -12.28 -14.20 -37.40
C ASN A 113 -10.98 -13.39 -37.21
N PRO A 114 -10.04 -13.44 -38.17
CA PRO A 114 -8.78 -12.70 -38.11
C PRO A 114 -8.94 -11.17 -37.96
N GLY A 115 -10.11 -10.60 -38.29
CA GLY A 115 -10.43 -9.18 -38.14
C GLY A 115 -10.97 -8.79 -36.76
N ASN A 116 -11.20 -9.74 -35.86
CA ASN A 116 -11.60 -9.48 -34.49
C ASN A 116 -10.39 -9.64 -33.53
N PRO A 117 -9.74 -8.55 -33.08
CA PRO A 117 -8.58 -8.62 -32.20
C PRO A 117 -8.89 -9.22 -30.82
N MET A 118 -10.16 -9.27 -30.40
CA MET A 118 -10.58 -9.94 -29.16
C MET A 118 -10.64 -11.47 -29.30
N GLU A 119 -10.87 -11.98 -30.51
CA GLU A 119 -10.90 -13.43 -30.77
C GLU A 119 -9.51 -14.03 -31.01
N GLN A 120 -8.50 -13.20 -31.28
CA GLN A 120 -7.10 -13.66 -31.41
C GLN A 120 -6.55 -14.31 -30.14
N TYR A 121 -7.16 -14.04 -28.99
CA TYR A 121 -6.79 -14.61 -27.70
C TYR A 121 -7.85 -15.59 -27.15
N SER A 122 -8.96 -15.79 -27.89
CA SER A 122 -10.12 -16.57 -27.43
C SER A 122 -10.03 -18.07 -27.75
N LEU A 123 -9.18 -18.45 -28.71
CA LEU A 123 -8.88 -19.84 -29.03
C LEU A 123 -7.54 -20.21 -28.41
N GLU A 124 -7.54 -21.26 -27.60
CA GLU A 124 -6.39 -21.70 -26.83
C GLU A 124 -5.23 -22.06 -27.76
N MET A 125 -4.11 -21.33 -27.67
CA MET A 125 -2.92 -21.69 -28.43
C MET A 125 -2.41 -23.06 -27.95
N LEU A 126 -2.31 -24.03 -28.87
CA LEU A 126 -1.74 -25.34 -28.55
C LEU A 126 -0.32 -25.15 -28.05
N SER A 127 -0.07 -25.71 -26.87
CA SER A 127 1.23 -25.66 -26.23
C SER A 127 1.88 -27.04 -26.27
N ILE A 128 3.04 -27.13 -26.92
CA ILE A 128 3.86 -28.34 -26.89
C ILE A 128 4.48 -28.48 -25.50
N THR A 129 4.57 -29.71 -25.01
CA THR A 129 5.36 -30.00 -23.81
C THR A 129 6.74 -30.50 -24.20
N LEU A 130 7.78 -29.73 -23.86
CA LEU A 130 9.18 -30.13 -23.94
C LEU A 130 9.64 -30.58 -22.54
N ALA A 131 10.29 -31.74 -22.48
CA ALA A 131 10.84 -32.30 -21.26
C ALA A 131 12.33 -32.60 -21.42
N GLY A 132 13.10 -32.42 -20.35
CA GLY A 132 14.49 -32.87 -20.26
C GLY A 132 14.65 -33.81 -19.08
N ASN A 133 15.18 -35.00 -19.32
CA ASN A 133 15.23 -36.08 -18.34
C ASN A 133 16.58 -36.21 -17.64
N SER A 134 17.58 -35.38 -18.01
CA SER A 134 18.90 -35.47 -17.42
C SER A 134 18.89 -35.08 -15.93
N PRO A 135 19.43 -35.93 -15.03
CA PRO A 135 19.62 -35.58 -13.62
C PRO A 135 20.81 -34.64 -13.40
N VAL A 136 21.74 -34.57 -14.36
CA VAL A 136 22.98 -33.78 -14.29
C VAL A 136 22.75 -32.36 -14.81
N GLY A 137 22.03 -32.22 -15.93
CA GLY A 137 21.66 -30.95 -16.55
C GLY A 137 22.35 -30.68 -17.88
N TYR A 138 21.87 -29.65 -18.59
CA TYR A 138 22.27 -29.34 -19.96
C TYR A 138 23.14 -28.09 -20.01
N LYS A 139 24.16 -28.09 -20.87
CA LYS A 139 24.98 -26.89 -21.08
C LYS A 139 24.56 -26.22 -22.38
N ILE A 140 24.26 -24.93 -22.32
CA ILE A 140 23.98 -24.10 -23.49
C ILE A 140 24.94 -22.90 -23.53
N THR A 141 25.26 -22.42 -24.71
CA THR A 141 26.23 -21.35 -24.97
C THR A 141 25.63 -20.18 -25.77
N ASP A 142 24.38 -20.29 -26.21
CA ASP A 142 23.64 -19.23 -26.90
C ASP A 142 22.19 -19.12 -26.41
N THR A 143 21.53 -18.03 -26.80
CA THR A 143 20.14 -17.74 -26.47
C THR A 143 19.19 -18.76 -27.09
N ILE A 144 18.29 -19.32 -26.27
CA ILE A 144 17.19 -20.16 -26.74
C ILE A 144 15.89 -19.35 -26.66
N LEU A 145 15.24 -19.14 -27.80
CA LEU A 145 14.03 -18.33 -27.93
C LEU A 145 12.83 -19.19 -28.34
N PHE A 146 11.83 -19.23 -27.48
CA PHE A 146 10.50 -19.75 -27.76
C PHE A 146 9.56 -18.56 -28.02
N LYS A 147 9.23 -18.33 -29.30
CA LYS A 147 8.31 -17.28 -29.76
C LYS A 147 6.84 -17.65 -29.53
N LYS A 148 6.58 -18.95 -29.40
CA LYS A 148 5.25 -19.54 -29.25
C LYS A 148 5.09 -20.20 -27.88
N PRO A 149 3.84 -20.35 -27.38
CA PRO A 149 3.55 -21.05 -26.14
C PRO A 149 4.20 -22.43 -26.05
N VAL A 150 4.84 -22.70 -24.91
CA VAL A 150 5.49 -23.98 -24.64
C VAL A 150 5.36 -24.32 -23.17
N ASN A 151 4.97 -25.57 -22.88
CA ASN A 151 5.20 -26.14 -21.56
C ASN A 151 6.64 -26.64 -21.52
N PHE A 152 7.45 -26.08 -20.64
CA PHE A 152 8.88 -26.34 -20.61
C PHE A 152 9.27 -26.95 -19.27
N THR A 153 9.69 -28.21 -19.28
CA THR A 153 10.04 -28.97 -18.07
C THR A 153 11.47 -29.46 -18.18
N VAL A 154 12.43 -28.55 -17.97
CA VAL A 154 13.87 -28.85 -18.00
C VAL A 154 14.51 -28.22 -16.79
N ASP A 155 14.81 -29.05 -15.79
CA ASP A 155 15.14 -28.54 -14.45
C ASP A 155 16.53 -27.89 -14.35
N LYS A 156 17.59 -28.47 -14.92
CA LYS A 156 18.96 -27.97 -14.71
C LYS A 156 19.62 -27.54 -16.01
N ILE A 157 19.88 -26.24 -16.15
CA ILE A 157 20.57 -25.65 -17.31
C ILE A 157 21.78 -24.83 -16.84
N PHE A 158 22.90 -25.01 -17.52
CA PHE A 158 24.15 -24.28 -17.32
C PHE A 158 24.39 -23.39 -18.54
N TYR A 159 24.16 -22.09 -18.38
CA TYR A 159 24.50 -21.12 -19.41
C TYR A 159 25.99 -20.79 -19.35
N ARG A 160 26.71 -21.10 -20.42
CA ARG A 160 28.16 -20.85 -20.60
C ARG A 160 28.43 -19.98 -21.83
N GLY A 161 27.44 -19.16 -22.20
CA GLY A 161 27.54 -18.21 -23.29
C GLY A 161 28.06 -16.83 -22.87
N PRO A 162 28.06 -15.85 -23.79
CA PRO A 162 28.50 -14.49 -23.54
C PRO A 162 27.71 -13.76 -22.43
N SER A 163 28.40 -12.96 -21.61
CA SER A 163 27.80 -12.17 -20.52
C SER A 163 27.08 -10.88 -20.98
N ASN A 164 26.55 -10.88 -22.20
CA ASN A 164 25.77 -9.78 -22.78
C ASN A 164 24.52 -10.27 -23.52
N LYS A 165 24.13 -11.53 -23.30
CA LYS A 165 22.98 -12.19 -23.93
C LYS A 165 22.07 -12.81 -22.88
N THR A 166 20.79 -12.86 -23.20
CA THR A 166 19.79 -13.60 -22.44
C THR A 166 19.94 -15.09 -22.73
N ALA A 167 19.84 -15.95 -21.71
CA ALA A 167 19.96 -17.39 -21.89
C ALA A 167 18.67 -18.02 -22.42
N LEU A 168 17.54 -17.83 -21.73
CA LEU A 168 16.22 -18.35 -22.14
C LEU A 168 15.21 -17.22 -22.32
N ILE A 169 14.48 -17.24 -23.44
CA ILE A 169 13.40 -16.30 -23.73
C ILE A 169 12.12 -17.08 -24.04
N PHE A 170 11.05 -16.79 -23.30
CA PHE A 170 9.71 -17.31 -23.56
C PHE A 170 8.79 -16.13 -23.89
N GLN A 171 8.15 -16.18 -25.05
CA GLN A 171 7.21 -15.16 -25.51
C GLN A 171 5.80 -15.71 -25.56
N ASN A 172 4.82 -14.84 -25.36
CA ASN A 172 3.40 -15.12 -25.60
C ASN A 172 2.88 -16.33 -24.81
N SER A 173 3.41 -16.58 -23.61
CA SER A 173 3.01 -17.74 -22.82
C SER A 173 1.58 -17.58 -22.30
N PHE A 174 0.72 -18.56 -22.57
CA PHE A 174 -0.68 -18.54 -22.17
C PHE A 174 -1.08 -19.89 -21.60
N LYS A 175 -1.50 -19.92 -20.32
CA LYS A 175 -1.82 -21.16 -19.58
C LYS A 175 -0.68 -22.21 -19.61
N ASN A 176 0.56 -21.77 -19.74
CA ASN A 176 1.72 -22.66 -19.81
C ASN A 176 2.23 -23.07 -18.43
N THR A 177 2.91 -24.22 -18.39
CA THR A 177 3.74 -24.64 -17.26
C THR A 177 5.22 -24.52 -17.62
N ILE A 178 5.97 -23.70 -16.87
CA ILE A 178 7.41 -23.52 -17.09
C ILE A 178 8.16 -23.88 -15.81
N THR A 179 8.92 -24.97 -15.84
CA THR A 179 9.76 -25.45 -14.75
C THR A 179 11.21 -25.50 -15.22
N THR A 180 12.06 -24.64 -14.65
CA THR A 180 13.48 -24.59 -15.00
C THR A 180 14.32 -23.95 -13.89
N ASN A 181 15.60 -24.29 -13.84
CA ASN A 181 16.62 -23.67 -13.02
C ASN A 181 17.87 -23.47 -13.87
N ILE A 182 18.27 -22.22 -14.06
CA ILE A 182 19.40 -21.87 -14.90
C ILE A 182 20.52 -21.20 -14.11
N SER A 183 21.77 -21.53 -14.41
CA SER A 183 22.92 -20.92 -13.78
C SER A 183 23.89 -20.35 -14.82
N GLY A 184 24.28 -19.10 -14.64
CA GLY A 184 25.41 -18.49 -15.33
C GLY A 184 26.74 -19.06 -14.85
N THR A 185 27.83 -18.48 -15.32
CA THR A 185 29.18 -18.84 -14.86
C THR A 185 29.51 -18.04 -13.58
N PRO A 186 29.76 -18.69 -12.42
CA PRO A 186 30.18 -17.96 -11.22
C PRO A 186 31.47 -17.17 -11.44
N GLY A 187 31.58 -15.99 -10.82
CA GLY A 187 32.73 -15.09 -10.95
C GLY A 187 32.79 -14.35 -12.28
N THR A 188 31.76 -14.45 -13.13
CA THR A 188 31.69 -13.69 -14.39
C THR A 188 31.64 -12.20 -14.11
N ASN A 189 32.40 -11.43 -14.90
CA ASN A 189 32.30 -9.98 -14.93
C ASN A 189 30.98 -9.56 -15.59
N VAL A 190 30.15 -8.87 -14.82
CA VAL A 190 28.84 -8.39 -15.29
C VAL A 190 28.91 -6.90 -15.65
N SER A 191 28.87 -6.62 -16.95
CA SER A 191 28.88 -5.26 -17.50
C SER A 191 27.67 -4.94 -18.38
N SER A 192 26.79 -5.92 -18.62
CA SER A 192 25.61 -5.78 -19.49
C SER A 192 24.31 -6.12 -18.77
N ASP A 193 23.30 -5.28 -18.94
CA ASP A 193 21.93 -5.51 -18.49
C ASP A 193 21.19 -6.60 -19.28
N ASN A 194 21.77 -7.02 -20.40
CA ASN A 194 21.24 -8.10 -21.24
C ASN A 194 21.72 -9.47 -20.78
N TYR A 195 22.60 -9.57 -19.78
CA TYR A 195 22.95 -10.87 -19.19
C TYR A 195 21.84 -11.35 -18.27
N ILE A 196 20.84 -11.96 -18.89
CA ILE A 196 19.58 -12.36 -18.26
C ILE A 196 19.50 -13.89 -18.24
N GLY A 197 19.14 -14.49 -17.10
CA GLY A 197 18.92 -15.94 -17.01
C GLY A 197 17.65 -16.36 -17.74
N ILE A 198 16.51 -15.81 -17.32
CA ILE A 198 15.19 -16.11 -17.88
C ILE A 198 14.47 -14.81 -18.18
N LEU A 199 14.00 -14.64 -19.42
CA LEU A 199 13.15 -13.55 -19.85
C LEU A 199 11.79 -14.10 -20.28
N LEU A 200 10.73 -13.66 -19.60
CA LEU A 200 9.33 -13.99 -19.91
C LEU A 200 8.67 -12.74 -20.48
N GLN A 201 8.23 -12.78 -21.73
CA GLN A 201 7.62 -11.63 -22.43
C GLN A 201 6.16 -11.94 -22.77
N GLY A 202 5.23 -11.16 -22.21
CA GLY A 202 3.81 -11.31 -22.51
C GLY A 202 3.27 -12.67 -22.01
N SER A 203 3.08 -12.82 -20.71
CA SER A 203 2.64 -14.08 -20.09
C SER A 203 1.32 -13.95 -19.34
N GLN A 204 0.40 -14.89 -19.55
CA GLN A 204 -0.87 -14.93 -18.84
C GLN A 204 -1.28 -16.30 -18.34
N HIS A 205 -1.89 -16.35 -17.16
CA HIS A 205 -2.46 -17.56 -16.57
C HIS A 205 -1.47 -18.74 -16.47
N CYS A 206 -0.17 -18.46 -16.45
CA CYS A 206 0.85 -19.49 -16.41
C CYS A 206 1.16 -19.94 -14.98
N LYS A 207 1.65 -21.17 -14.86
CA LYS A 207 2.22 -21.73 -13.64
C LYS A 207 3.71 -21.93 -13.83
N MET A 208 4.52 -21.34 -12.97
CA MET A 208 5.97 -21.31 -13.18
C MET A 208 6.70 -21.75 -11.91
N TYR A 209 7.74 -22.57 -12.09
CA TYR A 209 8.69 -22.94 -11.02
C TYR A 209 10.12 -22.67 -11.47
N LEU A 210 10.64 -21.50 -11.10
CA LEU A 210 11.78 -20.87 -11.76
C LEU A 210 12.94 -20.61 -10.82
N GLY A 211 14.16 -20.80 -11.30
CA GLY A 211 15.40 -20.35 -10.64
C GLY A 211 16.39 -19.81 -11.66
N ALA A 212 17.10 -18.74 -11.29
CA ALA A 212 18.18 -18.19 -12.09
C ALA A 212 19.26 -17.63 -11.17
N SER A 213 20.53 -18.04 -11.35
CA SER A 213 21.65 -17.59 -10.51
C SER A 213 22.87 -17.17 -11.35
N PHE A 214 23.68 -16.26 -10.80
CA PHE A 214 24.91 -15.73 -11.42
C PHE A 214 24.69 -14.90 -12.70
N PHE A 215 23.63 -14.08 -12.73
CA PHE A 215 23.32 -13.18 -13.84
C PHE A 215 23.31 -11.71 -13.42
N THR A 216 23.37 -10.80 -14.38
CA THR A 216 23.03 -9.39 -14.10
C THR A 216 21.57 -9.30 -13.71
N LYS A 217 20.68 -9.95 -14.47
CA LYS A 217 19.27 -10.12 -14.08
C LYS A 217 18.90 -11.61 -14.05
N GLY A 218 18.42 -12.11 -12.93
CA GLY A 218 18.06 -13.53 -12.79
C GLY A 218 16.85 -13.87 -13.66
N ILE A 219 15.68 -13.43 -13.22
CA ILE A 219 14.40 -13.60 -13.90
C ILE A 219 13.83 -12.23 -14.23
N VAL A 220 13.38 -12.03 -15.47
CA VAL A 220 12.69 -10.82 -15.92
C VAL A 220 11.30 -11.19 -16.41
N CYS A 221 10.29 -10.63 -15.75
CA CYS A 221 8.88 -10.67 -16.14
C CYS A 221 8.56 -9.37 -16.88
N GLU A 222 8.49 -9.43 -18.21
CA GLU A 222 8.32 -8.26 -19.07
C GLU A 222 6.91 -8.21 -19.68
N ALA A 223 6.23 -7.08 -19.46
CA ALA A 223 5.05 -6.67 -20.20
C ALA A 223 5.49 -5.73 -21.35
N ASN A 224 5.08 -6.04 -22.58
CA ASN A 224 5.59 -5.36 -23.78
C ASN A 224 4.55 -5.33 -24.91
N ASP A 225 4.03 -4.14 -25.25
CA ASP A 225 3.05 -3.94 -26.33
C ASP A 225 3.73 -3.70 -27.71
N SER A 226 4.81 -4.45 -27.97
CA SER A 226 5.42 -4.48 -29.31
C SER A 226 4.64 -5.41 -30.24
N PRO A 227 4.60 -5.13 -31.56
CA PRO A 227 3.95 -6.03 -32.52
C PRO A 227 4.46 -7.48 -32.42
N GLY A 228 3.52 -8.42 -32.28
CA GLY A 228 3.81 -9.86 -32.14
C GLY A 228 4.07 -10.34 -30.71
N LEU A 229 4.01 -9.43 -29.71
CA LEU A 229 4.01 -9.78 -28.30
C LEU A 229 2.65 -9.52 -27.66
N PHE A 230 2.29 -10.36 -26.71
CA PHE A 230 1.16 -10.09 -25.85
C PHE A 230 1.50 -8.94 -24.87
N PRO A 231 0.70 -7.86 -24.80
CA PRO A 231 1.08 -6.64 -24.09
C PRO A 231 1.12 -6.76 -22.57
N GLY A 232 0.39 -7.72 -22.00
CA GLY A 232 0.26 -7.86 -20.54
C GLY A 232 1.17 -8.93 -19.93
N PHE A 233 1.50 -8.77 -18.66
CA PHE A 233 2.08 -9.84 -17.84
C PHE A 233 1.18 -10.03 -16.62
N ALA A 234 0.24 -10.98 -16.67
CA ALA A 234 -0.83 -11.03 -15.70
C ALA A 234 -1.42 -12.39 -15.34
N TRP A 235 -1.98 -12.48 -14.12
CA TRP A 235 -2.66 -13.67 -13.61
C TRP A 235 -1.79 -14.91 -13.55
N ASN A 236 -0.48 -14.74 -13.36
CA ASN A 236 0.47 -15.84 -13.26
C ASN A 236 0.68 -16.25 -11.79
N GLU A 237 0.98 -17.53 -11.59
CA GLU A 237 1.49 -18.08 -10.34
C GLU A 237 2.95 -18.49 -10.53
N ILE A 238 3.85 -17.82 -9.81
CA ILE A 238 5.30 -17.96 -9.96
C ILE A 238 5.87 -18.44 -8.64
N GLN A 239 6.23 -19.72 -8.58
CA GLN A 239 7.02 -20.27 -7.49
C GLN A 239 8.50 -20.10 -7.80
N LEU A 240 9.24 -19.55 -6.85
CA LEU A 240 10.67 -19.30 -7.00
C LEU A 240 11.50 -20.39 -6.31
N LYS A 241 12.56 -20.81 -7.00
CA LYS A 241 13.68 -21.59 -6.45
C LYS A 241 14.70 -20.64 -5.83
N SER A 242 15.72 -21.19 -5.19
CA SER A 242 16.85 -20.40 -4.68
C SER A 242 17.59 -19.71 -5.83
N MET A 243 17.86 -18.41 -5.66
CA MET A 243 18.53 -17.54 -6.60
C MET A 243 19.74 -16.90 -5.89
N GLN A 244 20.92 -17.17 -6.42
CA GLN A 244 22.17 -16.79 -5.78
C GLN A 244 22.95 -15.79 -6.64
N SER A 245 23.46 -14.76 -5.97
CA SER A 245 24.46 -13.83 -6.48
C SER A 245 24.11 -13.22 -7.84
N ASN A 246 22.83 -12.87 -8.03
CA ASN A 246 22.42 -11.96 -9.11
C ASN A 246 22.60 -10.50 -8.67
N LEU A 247 22.74 -9.58 -9.64
CA LEU A 247 22.68 -8.14 -9.36
C LEU A 247 21.23 -7.68 -9.17
N ASP A 248 20.33 -8.05 -10.08
CA ASP A 248 18.89 -7.89 -9.95
C ASP A 248 18.23 -9.28 -10.02
N ALA A 249 17.73 -9.85 -8.92
CA ALA A 249 17.35 -11.28 -8.93
C ALA A 249 16.01 -11.55 -9.63
N PHE A 250 14.97 -10.81 -9.28
CA PHE A 250 13.64 -10.89 -9.88
C PHE A 250 13.17 -9.50 -10.30
N VAL A 251 12.91 -9.33 -11.60
CA VAL A 251 12.64 -8.03 -12.20
C VAL A 251 11.26 -8.03 -12.85
N ILE A 252 10.43 -7.07 -12.48
CA ILE A 252 9.19 -6.72 -13.17
C ILE A 252 9.53 -5.57 -14.11
N ARG A 253 9.21 -5.71 -15.39
CA ARG A 253 9.52 -4.70 -16.41
C ARG A 253 8.30 -4.35 -17.25
N ASN A 254 8.01 -3.06 -17.36
CA ASN A 254 7.07 -2.54 -18.36
C ASN A 254 7.82 -1.84 -19.49
N THR A 255 7.55 -2.21 -20.72
CA THR A 255 8.11 -1.58 -21.93
C THR A 255 7.04 -1.36 -22.98
N ASN A 256 7.22 -0.35 -23.81
CA ASN A 256 6.33 -0.02 -24.93
C ASN A 256 4.86 0.12 -24.55
N LYS A 257 4.51 0.59 -23.34
CA LYS A 257 3.14 0.63 -22.79
C LYS A 257 2.54 -0.73 -22.40
N GLY A 258 3.37 -1.75 -22.26
CA GLY A 258 2.96 -3.02 -21.66
C GLY A 258 2.52 -2.84 -20.20
N TRP A 259 1.66 -3.74 -19.73
CA TRP A 259 1.03 -3.66 -18.40
C TRP A 259 1.24 -4.93 -17.58
N ALA A 260 2.00 -4.83 -16.48
CA ALA A 260 2.16 -5.91 -15.51
C ALA A 260 1.11 -5.82 -14.39
N ASN A 261 0.28 -6.84 -14.21
CA ASN A 261 -0.83 -6.83 -13.25
C ASN A 261 -1.17 -8.20 -12.63
N ALA A 262 -1.65 -8.23 -11.39
CA ALA A 262 -2.36 -9.37 -10.80
C ALA A 262 -1.55 -10.69 -10.80
N ASN A 263 -0.30 -10.65 -10.34
CA ASN A 263 0.58 -11.82 -10.27
C ASN A 263 0.83 -12.24 -8.83
N ARG A 264 1.03 -13.55 -8.62
CA ARG A 264 1.41 -14.13 -7.33
C ARG A 264 2.80 -14.75 -7.43
N VAL A 265 3.66 -14.37 -6.50
CA VAL A 265 5.04 -14.85 -6.37
C VAL A 265 5.21 -15.54 -5.02
N ILE A 266 5.64 -16.80 -5.01
CA ILE A 266 5.68 -17.65 -3.83
C ILE A 266 7.09 -18.19 -3.61
N GLY A 267 7.58 -18.07 -2.38
CA GLY A 267 8.89 -18.59 -2.00
C GLY A 267 10.04 -17.80 -2.61
N GLY A 268 11.15 -18.50 -2.82
CA GLY A 268 12.41 -17.95 -3.31
C GLY A 268 13.36 -17.62 -2.17
N GLU A 269 14.58 -18.13 -2.27
CA GLU A 269 15.70 -17.76 -1.41
C GLU A 269 16.65 -16.88 -2.21
N PHE A 270 16.82 -15.65 -1.76
CA PHE A 270 17.63 -14.64 -2.42
C PHE A 270 18.93 -14.47 -1.63
N GLY A 271 20.02 -14.95 -2.19
CA GLY A 271 21.34 -14.92 -1.54
C GLY A 271 22.32 -13.99 -2.26
N SER A 272 23.12 -13.25 -1.50
CA SER A 272 24.28 -12.52 -2.04
C SER A 272 25.58 -13.03 -1.43
N PHE A 273 26.31 -13.88 -2.16
CA PHE A 273 27.56 -14.47 -1.67
C PHE A 273 28.79 -13.91 -2.41
N THR A 274 29.81 -13.57 -1.64
CA THR A 274 31.05 -12.92 -2.08
C THR A 274 31.81 -13.74 -3.13
N GLY A 275 32.37 -13.08 -4.15
CA GLY A 275 33.23 -13.71 -5.16
C GLY A 275 32.49 -14.55 -6.22
N LEU A 276 31.16 -14.69 -6.12
CA LEU A 276 30.37 -15.46 -7.08
C LEU A 276 29.84 -14.63 -8.26
N LEU A 277 29.97 -13.30 -8.21
CA LEU A 277 29.73 -12.39 -9.34
C LEU A 277 30.74 -11.25 -9.25
N ASP A 278 31.51 -10.99 -10.32
CA ASP A 278 32.42 -9.85 -10.35
C ASP A 278 31.65 -8.59 -10.76
N ALA A 279 31.29 -7.81 -9.74
CA ALA A 279 30.58 -6.54 -9.89
C ALA A 279 31.53 -5.32 -9.92
N SER A 280 32.84 -5.51 -10.13
CA SER A 280 33.82 -4.42 -10.15
C SER A 280 33.52 -3.34 -11.20
N THR A 281 32.73 -3.67 -12.22
CA THR A 281 32.28 -2.77 -13.30
C THR A 281 30.87 -2.19 -13.11
N VAL A 282 30.17 -2.55 -12.04
CA VAL A 282 28.77 -2.13 -11.80
C VAL A 282 28.73 -0.90 -10.91
N THR A 283 28.17 0.21 -11.40
CA THR A 283 28.09 1.48 -10.66
C THR A 283 26.77 1.68 -9.90
N ARG A 284 25.92 0.65 -9.83
CA ARG A 284 24.56 0.74 -9.27
C ARG A 284 24.30 -0.27 -8.13
N ARG A 285 23.24 -0.02 -7.36
CA ARG A 285 22.78 -0.85 -6.25
C ARG A 285 22.36 -2.25 -6.70
N ARG A 286 22.52 -3.23 -5.81
CA ARG A 286 21.97 -4.59 -5.96
C ARG A 286 20.53 -4.62 -5.45
N THR A 287 19.66 -5.35 -6.14
CA THR A 287 18.25 -5.50 -5.74
C THR A 287 17.77 -6.94 -5.87
N PHE A 288 17.05 -7.46 -4.89
CA PHE A 288 16.46 -8.79 -5.03
C PHE A 288 15.16 -8.78 -5.82
N VAL A 289 14.24 -7.87 -5.51
CA VAL A 289 12.99 -7.68 -6.27
C VAL A 289 12.92 -6.25 -6.77
N LYS A 290 12.78 -6.07 -8.09
CA LYS A 290 12.87 -4.75 -8.72
C LYS A 290 11.75 -4.50 -9.70
N PHE A 291 11.27 -3.26 -9.77
CA PHE A 291 10.45 -2.76 -10.85
C PHE A 291 11.25 -1.78 -11.71
N GLU A 292 11.20 -1.96 -13.03
CA GLU A 292 11.80 -1.04 -14.00
C GLU A 292 10.84 -0.77 -15.17
N LYS A 293 11.03 0.37 -15.83
CA LYS A 293 10.23 0.76 -16.98
C LYS A 293 11.01 1.62 -17.96
N ASP A 294 10.52 1.71 -19.19
CA ASP A 294 10.93 2.76 -20.13
C ASP A 294 10.25 4.11 -19.83
N SER A 295 10.54 5.13 -20.64
CA SER A 295 10.01 6.49 -20.42
C SER A 295 8.51 6.63 -20.68
N ILE A 296 7.90 5.72 -21.45
CA ILE A 296 6.51 5.82 -21.91
C ILE A 296 5.54 4.89 -21.20
N SER A 297 6.05 3.91 -20.45
CA SER A 297 5.23 2.97 -19.68
C SER A 297 4.91 3.50 -18.29
N ASP A 298 3.81 3.02 -17.73
CA ASP A 298 3.37 3.33 -16.37
C ASP A 298 3.91 2.32 -15.34
N GLY A 299 3.52 2.51 -14.08
CA GLY A 299 3.83 1.60 -12.98
C GLY A 299 3.18 0.21 -13.11
N CYS A 300 3.44 -0.65 -12.13
CA CYS A 300 2.85 -2.00 -12.05
C CYS A 300 1.82 -2.12 -10.94
N ASN A 301 0.90 -3.08 -11.09
CA ASN A 301 -0.24 -3.23 -10.19
C ASN A 301 -0.40 -4.67 -9.66
N SER A 302 -0.97 -4.80 -8.45
CA SER A 302 -1.45 -6.05 -7.85
C SER A 302 -0.43 -7.20 -7.88
N TRP A 303 0.74 -7.00 -7.29
CA TRP A 303 1.74 -8.05 -7.09
C TRP A 303 1.74 -8.55 -5.66
N LEU A 304 1.53 -9.86 -5.47
CA LEU A 304 1.55 -10.52 -4.17
C LEU A 304 2.81 -11.38 -4.03
N PHE A 305 3.69 -11.00 -3.12
CA PHE A 305 4.89 -11.75 -2.71
C PHE A 305 4.63 -12.44 -1.38
N MET A 306 4.74 -13.78 -1.36
CA MET A 306 4.54 -14.60 -0.17
C MET A 306 5.77 -15.43 0.20
N ASN A 307 6.23 -15.36 1.45
CA ASN A 307 7.25 -16.25 2.03
C ASN A 307 8.62 -16.20 1.31
N GLN A 308 9.09 -15.00 0.94
CA GLN A 308 10.43 -14.78 0.38
C GLN A 308 11.47 -14.86 1.51
N ALA A 309 12.59 -15.52 1.26
CA ALA A 309 13.74 -15.51 2.16
C ALA A 309 14.87 -14.69 1.55
N PHE A 310 15.35 -13.67 2.26
CA PHE A 310 16.46 -12.82 1.86
C PHE A 310 17.63 -13.09 2.81
N GLU A 311 18.69 -13.68 2.28
CA GLU A 311 19.91 -14.01 3.01
C GLU A 311 21.06 -13.10 2.55
N TRP A 312 21.57 -12.29 3.46
CA TRP A 312 22.77 -11.53 3.20
C TRP A 312 24.01 -12.40 3.44
N GLY A 313 24.86 -12.55 2.41
CA GLY A 313 26.20 -13.05 2.62
C GLY A 313 27.18 -11.95 3.05
N LEU A 314 28.46 -12.30 3.09
CA LEU A 314 29.59 -11.45 3.47
C LEU A 314 29.93 -10.43 2.36
N ASP A 315 28.94 -9.67 1.87
CA ASP A 315 29.20 -8.66 0.85
C ASP A 315 30.23 -7.65 1.36
N ILE A 316 31.23 -7.41 0.52
CA ILE A 316 32.30 -6.45 0.76
C ILE A 316 31.69 -5.07 0.52
N GLU A 317 31.82 -4.18 1.50
CA GLU A 317 31.50 -2.75 1.38
C GLU A 317 32.08 -2.14 0.09
N PRO A 318 31.39 -1.18 -0.58
CA PRO A 318 30.50 -0.17 0.03
C PRO A 318 29.06 -0.11 -0.53
N TRP A 319 28.56 -1.19 -1.13
CA TRP A 319 27.31 -1.14 -1.90
C TRP A 319 26.06 -1.41 -1.06
N GLU A 320 25.03 -0.60 -1.26
CA GLU A 320 23.70 -0.87 -0.72
C GLU A 320 23.02 -2.00 -1.52
N THR A 321 22.51 -3.01 -0.80
CA THR A 321 21.65 -4.06 -1.34
C THR A 321 20.23 -3.88 -0.80
N LEU A 322 19.23 -3.94 -1.68
CA LEU A 322 17.82 -3.78 -1.33
C LEU A 322 17.06 -5.08 -1.56
N CYS A 323 16.15 -5.43 -0.66
CA CYS A 323 15.18 -6.50 -0.90
C CYS A 323 14.18 -6.09 -1.98
N PHE A 324 13.73 -4.83 -1.95
CA PHE A 324 12.69 -4.32 -2.83
C PHE A 324 13.06 -2.95 -3.41
N ASP A 325 13.01 -2.79 -4.73
CA ASP A 325 13.13 -1.49 -5.40
C ASP A 325 11.97 -1.27 -6.37
N PHE A 326 11.03 -0.44 -5.96
CA PHE A 326 9.90 0.05 -6.74
C PHE A 326 10.00 1.56 -6.94
N SER A 327 11.21 2.12 -7.01
CA SER A 327 11.41 3.57 -7.11
C SER A 327 11.14 4.14 -8.51
N ALA A 328 10.96 3.31 -9.54
CA ALA A 328 10.90 3.76 -10.93
C ALA A 328 9.59 4.49 -11.30
N ALA A 329 8.45 4.14 -10.68
CA ALA A 329 7.16 4.80 -10.84
C ALA A 329 6.19 4.37 -9.73
N PRO A 330 5.08 5.11 -9.50
CA PRO A 330 4.03 4.69 -8.58
C PRO A 330 3.49 3.29 -8.91
N CYS A 331 3.51 2.38 -7.93
CA CYS A 331 2.99 1.02 -8.07
C CYS A 331 1.86 0.79 -7.06
N PHE A 332 0.79 0.11 -7.47
CA PHE A 332 -0.41 -0.02 -6.64
C PHE A 332 -0.71 -1.48 -6.29
N GLY A 333 -1.24 -1.72 -5.09
CA GLY A 333 -1.60 -3.08 -4.66
C GLY A 333 -0.40 -4.03 -4.51
N ILE A 334 0.78 -3.52 -4.14
CA ILE A 334 1.95 -4.37 -3.86
C ILE A 334 1.82 -4.96 -2.45
N SER A 335 1.77 -6.28 -2.33
CA SER A 335 1.63 -6.96 -1.03
C SER A 335 2.82 -7.88 -0.78
N ILE A 336 3.47 -7.72 0.37
CA ILE A 336 4.62 -8.52 0.81
C ILE A 336 4.24 -9.18 2.13
N LEU A 337 4.09 -10.50 2.12
CA LEU A 337 3.57 -11.28 3.24
C LEU A 337 4.57 -12.35 3.71
N GLU A 338 4.84 -12.33 5.01
CA GLU A 338 5.74 -13.24 5.72
C GLU A 338 7.15 -13.37 5.10
N PRO A 339 7.83 -12.28 4.72
CA PRO A 339 9.21 -12.39 4.28
C PRO A 339 10.12 -12.73 5.48
N ARG A 340 11.09 -13.64 5.26
CA ARG A 340 12.25 -13.86 6.13
C ARG A 340 13.38 -12.95 5.67
N ILE A 341 13.79 -12.00 6.49
CA ILE A 341 14.73 -10.93 6.13
C ILE A 341 15.99 -10.95 7.02
N GLU A 342 17.08 -11.59 6.61
CA GLU A 342 18.30 -11.69 7.42
C GLU A 342 19.28 -10.54 7.14
N ILE A 343 18.97 -9.35 7.69
CA ILE A 343 19.71 -8.09 7.44
C ILE A 343 20.51 -7.63 8.67
N LYS A 344 21.61 -6.90 8.45
CA LYS A 344 22.31 -6.13 9.50
C LYS A 344 21.36 -5.08 10.11
N LYS A 345 21.26 -5.05 11.44
CA LYS A 345 20.38 -4.13 12.18
C LYS A 345 20.48 -2.68 11.67
N GLY A 346 19.32 -2.08 11.34
CA GLY A 346 19.21 -0.64 11.02
C GLY A 346 19.33 -0.26 9.55
N GLU A 347 19.33 -1.22 8.63
CA GLU A 347 19.43 -0.94 7.18
C GLU A 347 18.06 -0.75 6.50
N ARG A 348 18.10 -0.10 5.34
CA ARG A 348 16.96 0.12 4.45
C ARG A 348 16.70 -1.16 3.66
N ILE A 349 15.48 -1.70 3.73
CA ILE A 349 15.12 -2.96 3.02
C ILE A 349 14.56 -2.70 1.63
N GLY A 350 14.07 -1.50 1.36
CA GLY A 350 13.58 -1.18 0.05
C GLY A 350 13.20 0.27 -0.16
N ILE A 351 12.92 0.57 -1.43
CA ILE A 351 12.50 1.89 -1.89
C ILE A 351 11.17 1.74 -2.64
N PHE A 352 10.21 2.60 -2.37
CA PHE A 352 8.96 2.69 -3.14
C PHE A 352 8.82 4.08 -3.74
N HIS A 353 8.32 4.19 -4.96
CA HIS A 353 8.00 5.52 -5.48
C HIS A 353 6.88 6.15 -4.65
N ARG A 354 7.02 7.43 -4.31
CA ARG A 354 5.98 8.20 -3.62
C ARG A 354 4.64 8.10 -4.37
N GLY A 355 3.55 7.91 -3.63
CA GLY A 355 2.23 7.66 -4.18
C GLY A 355 1.94 6.18 -4.48
N SER A 356 2.89 5.28 -4.23
CA SER A 356 2.65 3.84 -4.29
C SER A 356 1.78 3.36 -3.12
N GLU A 357 0.98 2.33 -3.38
CA GLU A 357 0.23 1.59 -2.37
C GLU A 357 0.88 0.24 -2.12
N PHE A 358 1.41 0.05 -0.91
CA PHE A 358 2.02 -1.23 -0.53
C PHE A 358 1.56 -1.69 0.86
N HIS A 359 1.52 -3.01 1.02
CA HIS A 359 1.26 -3.68 2.29
C HIS A 359 2.44 -4.59 2.63
N PHE A 360 2.96 -4.45 3.84
CA PHE A 360 4.04 -5.29 4.36
C PHE A 360 3.59 -5.92 5.69
N ASN A 361 3.76 -7.23 5.81
CA ASN A 361 3.45 -7.95 7.04
C ASN A 361 4.46 -9.09 7.24
N SER A 362 5.14 -9.13 8.38
CA SER A 362 6.05 -10.21 8.76
C SER A 362 5.90 -10.53 10.24
N ASN A 363 5.73 -11.81 10.58
CA ASN A 363 5.77 -12.30 11.96
C ASN A 363 7.18 -12.74 12.39
N GLN A 364 8.16 -12.68 11.50
CA GLN A 364 9.54 -13.02 11.82
C GLN A 364 10.23 -11.79 12.45
N ILE A 365 10.84 -11.99 13.63
CA ILE A 365 11.45 -10.93 14.44
C ILE A 365 12.62 -10.32 13.65
N HIS A 366 12.47 -9.10 13.15
CA HIS A 366 13.57 -8.35 12.51
C HIS A 366 14.08 -7.21 13.39
N TYR A 367 15.41 -7.08 13.42
CA TYR A 367 16.09 -5.95 14.03
C TYR A 367 15.85 -4.68 13.21
N LEU A 368 14.75 -3.97 13.47
CA LEU A 368 14.39 -2.63 12.98
C LEU A 368 14.96 -2.24 11.60
N THR A 369 14.24 -2.58 10.54
CA THR A 369 14.60 -2.24 9.16
C THR A 369 13.48 -1.43 8.50
N TYR A 370 13.79 -0.46 7.64
CA TYR A 370 12.81 0.53 7.12
C TYR A 370 12.74 0.59 5.59
N PHE A 371 11.67 1.17 5.05
CA PHE A 371 11.55 1.52 3.63
C PHE A 371 11.82 3.01 3.44
N THR A 372 12.21 3.45 2.24
CA THR A 372 12.15 4.88 1.87
C THR A 372 11.35 5.14 0.61
N ASP A 373 11.05 6.41 0.33
CA ASP A 373 10.71 6.82 -1.03
C ASP A 373 11.95 7.07 -1.88
N GLN A 374 11.75 7.39 -3.17
CA GLN A 374 12.82 7.72 -4.11
C GLN A 374 13.64 8.95 -3.70
N ASN A 375 13.12 9.78 -2.78
CA ASN A 375 13.78 10.98 -2.27
C ASN A 375 14.42 10.75 -0.89
N GLY A 376 14.34 9.53 -0.34
CA GLY A 376 14.95 9.15 0.93
C GLY A 376 14.08 9.35 2.17
N ILE A 377 12.79 9.71 2.02
CA ILE A 377 11.86 9.80 3.16
C ILE A 377 11.59 8.40 3.71
N LYS A 378 11.67 8.20 5.03
CA LYS A 378 11.49 6.89 5.67
C LYS A 378 10.02 6.52 5.89
N TYR A 379 9.66 5.25 5.67
CA TYR A 379 8.37 4.61 5.90
C TYR A 379 8.54 3.35 6.77
N ILE A 380 7.54 3.04 7.60
CA ILE A 380 7.52 1.81 8.39
C ILE A 380 6.82 0.72 7.58
N GLY A 381 7.47 -0.45 7.45
CA GLY A 381 6.84 -1.66 6.93
C GLY A 381 5.93 -2.36 7.95
N GLU A 382 6.19 -2.20 9.24
CA GLU A 382 5.43 -2.81 10.35
C GLU A 382 4.20 -2.00 10.81
N LYS A 383 3.32 -2.66 11.57
CA LYS A 383 2.19 -2.02 12.28
C LYS A 383 2.73 -0.93 13.22
N PRO A 384 2.41 0.37 12.99
CA PRO A 384 2.97 1.46 13.76
C PRO A 384 2.54 1.41 15.24
N PHE A 385 3.34 2.02 16.13
CA PHE A 385 2.92 2.22 17.51
C PHE A 385 1.95 3.41 17.56
N VAL A 386 0.74 3.16 18.04
CA VAL A 386 -0.32 4.15 18.13
C VAL A 386 -0.17 4.93 19.44
N LEU A 387 0.15 6.22 19.34
CA LEU A 387 0.18 7.14 20.47
C LEU A 387 -1.22 7.65 20.82
N LEU A 388 -2.05 7.82 19.79
CA LEU A 388 -3.43 8.29 19.91
C LEU A 388 -4.26 7.71 18.77
N ASP A 389 -5.46 7.23 19.08
CA ASP A 389 -6.47 6.82 18.10
C ASP A 389 -7.83 7.10 18.72
N VAL A 390 -8.36 8.28 18.43
CA VAL A 390 -9.60 8.78 19.04
C VAL A 390 -10.55 9.25 17.97
N ASP A 391 -11.79 8.82 18.13
CA ASP A 391 -12.95 9.38 17.46
C ASP A 391 -13.33 10.67 18.20
N LEU A 392 -13.21 11.80 17.50
CA LEU A 392 -13.49 13.13 18.04
C LEU A 392 -14.95 13.56 17.82
N SER A 393 -15.77 12.72 17.18
CA SER A 393 -17.20 13.00 16.97
C SER A 393 -18.06 12.86 18.23
N ARG A 394 -17.45 12.59 19.40
CA ARG A 394 -18.17 12.24 20.65
C ARG A 394 -18.15 13.35 21.71
N ASP A 395 -19.22 13.37 22.51
CA ASP A 395 -19.58 14.31 23.60
C ASP A 395 -19.24 15.78 23.31
N ILE A 396 -19.74 16.23 22.15
CA ILE A 396 -19.71 17.62 21.70
C ILE A 396 -20.92 18.34 22.30
N LYS A 397 -20.67 19.51 22.86
CA LYS A 397 -21.68 20.47 23.28
C LYS A 397 -21.71 21.58 22.25
N ALA A 398 -22.81 21.76 21.52
CA ALA A 398 -22.96 22.87 20.56
C ALA A 398 -24.01 23.87 21.04
N ASN A 399 -23.77 25.15 20.77
CA ASN A 399 -24.83 26.16 20.76
C ASN A 399 -25.55 26.05 19.41
N GLY A 400 -26.87 26.25 19.35
CA GLY A 400 -27.71 25.99 18.16
C GLY A 400 -27.40 26.77 16.87
N SER A 401 -26.27 27.48 16.80
CA SER A 401 -25.73 28.17 15.62
C SER A 401 -24.53 27.46 14.97
N ASP A 402 -24.15 26.26 15.42
CA ASP A 402 -23.00 25.45 14.95
C ASP A 402 -21.61 26.13 15.03
N SER A 403 -21.54 27.36 15.55
CA SER A 403 -20.32 28.17 15.67
C SER A 403 -19.59 28.04 17.00
N HIS A 404 -20.23 27.43 18.01
CA HIS A 404 -19.70 27.36 19.38
C HIS A 404 -19.80 25.95 19.92
N PHE A 405 -18.66 25.37 20.27
CA PHE A 405 -18.66 24.03 20.82
C PHE A 405 -17.59 23.76 21.88
N TYR A 406 -17.94 22.84 22.76
CA TYR A 406 -17.06 22.26 23.77
C TYR A 406 -16.98 20.75 23.55
N VAL A 407 -15.79 20.17 23.73
CA VAL A 407 -15.63 18.73 23.75
C VAL A 407 -14.97 18.35 25.06
N LYS A 408 -15.52 17.33 25.73
CA LYS A 408 -14.94 16.83 26.97
C LYS A 408 -13.54 16.31 26.72
N ASN A 409 -12.66 16.47 27.72
CA ASN A 409 -11.36 15.82 27.77
C ASN A 409 -10.39 16.17 26.62
N LEU A 410 -10.67 17.22 25.84
CA LEU A 410 -9.77 17.72 24.79
C LEU A 410 -9.32 19.13 25.12
N GLU A 411 -8.11 19.48 24.69
CA GLU A 411 -7.55 20.80 24.91
C GLU A 411 -8.13 21.77 23.86
N PRO A 412 -8.91 22.78 24.28
CA PRO A 412 -9.45 23.76 23.36
C PRO A 412 -8.31 24.59 22.78
N PHE A 413 -8.44 24.89 21.50
CA PHE A 413 -7.49 25.69 20.74
C PHE A 413 -8.23 26.70 19.89
N ASN A 414 -7.79 27.94 19.97
CA ASN A 414 -8.35 29.07 19.28
C ASN A 414 -7.28 29.70 18.38
N GLU A 415 -7.62 29.96 17.13
CA GLU A 415 -6.67 30.48 16.14
C GLU A 415 -6.23 31.94 16.38
N PHE A 416 -6.81 32.64 17.36
CA PHE A 416 -6.42 34.00 17.75
C PHE A 416 -5.68 34.06 19.09
N SER A 417 -5.93 33.10 19.99
CA SER A 417 -5.44 33.13 21.37
C SER A 417 -4.67 31.88 21.81
N GLY A 418 -4.60 30.83 20.98
CA GLY A 418 -3.87 29.60 21.25
C GLY A 418 -4.67 28.62 22.12
N LEU A 419 -4.00 27.93 23.04
CA LEU A 419 -4.62 27.01 23.99
C LEU A 419 -5.45 27.78 25.02
N PHE A 420 -6.71 28.07 24.69
CA PHE A 420 -7.60 28.84 25.54
C PHE A 420 -9.08 28.43 25.32
N PRO A 421 -9.90 28.34 26.37
CA PRO A 421 -11.29 27.91 26.27
C PRO A 421 -12.25 29.07 25.93
N ASN A 422 -12.01 29.82 24.85
CA ASN A 422 -12.93 30.90 24.48
C ASN A 422 -14.16 30.38 23.71
N ALA A 423 -15.34 30.85 24.09
CA ALA A 423 -16.62 30.37 23.60
C ALA A 423 -17.07 30.99 22.27
N ASP A 424 -16.37 32.02 21.77
CA ASP A 424 -16.91 32.91 20.72
C ASP A 424 -16.60 32.52 19.27
N TYR A 425 -15.82 31.47 18.99
CA TYR A 425 -15.36 31.12 17.63
C TYR A 425 -15.35 29.60 17.38
N ASP A 426 -15.30 29.19 16.10
CA ASP A 426 -15.15 27.80 15.64
C ASP A 426 -13.95 27.13 16.32
N ASN A 427 -14.19 26.56 17.50
CA ASN A 427 -13.11 26.05 18.33
C ASN A 427 -12.40 24.89 17.62
N GLN A 428 -11.14 24.72 17.91
CA GLN A 428 -10.38 23.56 17.45
C GLN A 428 -9.91 22.81 18.67
N PHE A 429 -9.52 21.57 18.49
CA PHE A 429 -8.95 20.76 19.54
C PHE A 429 -7.51 20.49 19.21
N CYS A 430 -6.64 20.80 20.15
CA CYS A 430 -5.23 20.54 20.05
C CYS A 430 -4.90 19.29 20.87
N GLN A 431 -4.12 18.39 20.28
CA GLN A 431 -3.54 17.24 20.98
C GLN A 431 -2.04 17.45 21.02
N VAL A 432 -1.51 17.66 22.23
CA VAL A 432 -0.11 18.05 22.40
C VAL A 432 0.79 16.84 22.63
N PHE A 433 1.92 16.82 21.94
CA PHE A 433 2.95 15.81 22.04
C PHE A 433 4.29 16.46 22.37
N LYS A 434 4.97 15.93 23.39
CA LYS A 434 6.33 16.32 23.76
C LYS A 434 7.33 15.66 22.83
N ILE A 435 8.28 16.45 22.37
CA ILE A 435 9.38 16.04 21.49
C ILE A 435 10.62 15.80 22.37
N ASN A 436 11.00 14.54 22.56
CA ASN A 436 12.23 14.17 23.26
C ASN A 436 13.41 13.97 22.28
N ASP A 437 13.14 13.69 21.00
CA ASP A 437 14.14 13.58 19.93
C ASP A 437 13.58 14.18 18.62
N HIS A 438 14.19 15.27 18.16
CA HIS A 438 13.77 16.03 16.98
C HIS A 438 13.96 15.29 15.65
N ASN A 439 14.77 14.23 15.63
CA ASN A 439 14.96 13.37 14.45
C ASN A 439 13.88 12.29 14.31
N THR A 440 12.90 12.26 15.22
CA THR A 440 11.80 11.29 15.18
C THR A 440 10.72 11.73 14.21
N ASN A 441 10.28 10.81 13.36
CA ASN A 441 9.14 11.05 12.46
C ASN A 441 7.83 10.71 13.17
N VAL A 442 6.93 11.68 13.22
CA VAL A 442 5.54 11.50 13.67
C VAL A 442 4.65 11.36 12.45
N TRP A 443 3.84 10.31 12.44
CA TRP A 443 2.80 10.07 11.45
C TRP A 443 1.46 10.48 12.00
N VAL A 444 0.71 11.25 11.23
CA VAL A 444 -0.61 11.70 11.65
C VAL A 444 -1.59 11.46 10.53
N GLN A 445 -2.70 10.81 10.88
CA GLN A 445 -3.87 10.66 10.04
C GLN A 445 -4.95 11.62 10.54
N TRP A 446 -5.30 12.59 9.69
CA TRP A 446 -6.37 13.56 9.94
C TRP A 446 -7.57 13.24 9.09
N HIS A 447 -8.76 13.52 9.62
CA HIS A 447 -9.96 13.65 8.82
C HIS A 447 -10.12 15.12 8.39
N ARG A 448 -10.28 15.34 7.08
CA ARG A 448 -10.48 16.61 6.37
C ARG A 448 -9.37 17.65 6.33
N TYR A 449 -8.88 18.14 7.47
CA TYR A 449 -8.04 19.35 7.47
C TYR A 449 -6.81 19.27 8.40
N PRO A 450 -5.58 19.05 7.86
CA PRO A 450 -4.36 18.94 8.65
C PRO A 450 -3.82 20.29 9.13
N GLN A 451 -3.71 20.46 10.45
CA GLN A 451 -3.15 21.65 11.07
C GLN A 451 -2.32 21.30 12.30
N PHE A 452 -1.25 22.06 12.54
CA PHE A 452 -0.47 21.94 13.76
C PHE A 452 0.22 23.25 14.14
N VAL A 453 0.64 23.31 15.41
CA VAL A 453 1.35 24.43 16.03
C VAL A 453 2.57 23.90 16.77
N LEU A 454 3.64 24.70 16.85
CA LEU A 454 4.84 24.34 17.60
C LEU A 454 4.95 25.17 18.87
N PHE A 455 5.45 24.55 19.93
CA PHE A 455 5.75 25.23 21.19
C PHE A 455 7.21 25.06 21.58
N ASP A 456 7.77 26.09 22.22
CA ASP A 456 9.11 26.08 22.78
C ASP A 456 9.16 25.30 24.12
N GLU A 457 10.35 25.26 24.74
CA GLU A 457 10.56 24.59 26.03
C GLU A 457 9.72 25.17 27.18
N ASN A 458 9.34 26.45 27.07
CA ASN A 458 8.56 27.21 28.04
C ASN A 458 7.05 27.11 27.77
N ARG A 459 6.63 26.26 26.82
CA ARG A 459 5.25 26.08 26.36
C ARG A 459 4.67 27.30 25.65
N ASN A 460 5.49 28.26 25.23
CA ASN A 460 5.04 29.36 24.40
C ASN A 460 4.95 28.92 22.94
N MET A 461 3.95 29.41 22.22
CA MET A 461 3.83 29.17 20.78
C MET A 461 5.01 29.82 20.05
N ILE A 462 5.62 29.08 19.13
CA ILE A 462 6.67 29.61 18.26
C ILE A 462 5.99 30.47 17.18
N THR A 463 6.24 31.77 17.20
CA THR A 463 5.67 32.74 16.25
C THR A 463 6.69 33.37 15.31
N ASP A 464 7.97 33.07 15.50
CA ASP A 464 9.08 33.54 14.65
C ASP A 464 8.93 32.99 13.23
N SER A 465 8.73 33.88 12.26
CA SER A 465 8.51 33.51 10.86
C SER A 465 9.69 32.74 10.24
N THR A 466 10.92 32.95 10.69
CA THR A 466 12.12 32.26 10.19
C THR A 466 12.15 30.82 10.69
N LEU A 467 11.89 30.61 11.99
CA LEU A 467 11.82 29.27 12.57
C LEU A 467 10.65 28.47 12.00
N LEU A 468 9.51 29.13 11.80
CA LEU A 468 8.35 28.51 11.16
C LEU A 468 8.64 28.17 9.71
N GLN A 469 9.33 29.03 8.97
CA GLN A 469 9.77 28.69 7.62
C GLN A 469 10.73 27.50 7.64
N ALA A 470 11.69 27.44 8.57
CA ALA A 470 12.58 26.29 8.70
C ALA A 470 11.81 24.99 9.03
N GLN A 471 10.76 25.06 9.84
CA GLN A 471 9.86 23.92 10.06
C GLN A 471 9.10 23.56 8.79
N ILE A 472 8.61 24.54 8.04
CA ILE A 472 7.96 24.34 6.75
C ILE A 472 8.93 23.66 5.79
N ASP A 473 10.19 24.07 5.73
CA ASP A 473 11.20 23.45 4.86
C ASP A 473 11.48 21.98 5.22
N LEU A 474 11.27 21.56 6.48
CA LEU A 474 11.32 20.15 6.89
C LEU A 474 10.10 19.33 6.43
N LEU A 475 9.00 20.01 6.06
CA LEU A 475 7.75 19.42 5.56
C LEU A 475 7.63 19.54 4.04
N ASP A 476 8.16 20.64 3.49
CA ASP A 476 7.98 21.11 2.13
C ASP A 476 8.96 20.43 1.16
N TYR A 477 8.71 19.15 0.94
CA TYR A 477 9.23 18.43 -0.22
C TYR A 477 8.12 18.11 -1.24
N ARG A 478 6.95 18.79 -1.16
CA ARG A 478 5.85 18.69 -2.14
C ARG A 478 5.10 20.02 -2.33
N PRO A 479 5.69 20.99 -3.04
CA PRO A 479 5.03 22.28 -3.30
C PRO A 479 3.74 22.19 -4.15
N GLN A 480 3.45 21.04 -4.76
CA GLN A 480 2.37 20.88 -5.75
C GLN A 480 1.09 20.26 -5.19
N ASP A 481 1.16 19.55 -4.05
CA ASP A 481 0.02 18.81 -3.52
C ASP A 481 -0.74 19.61 -2.47
N TYR A 482 -0.05 20.52 -1.75
CA TYR A 482 -0.61 21.23 -0.62
C TYR A 482 0.02 22.62 -0.48
N TRP A 483 -0.81 23.65 -0.36
CA TRP A 483 -0.33 24.96 0.06
C TRP A 483 0.00 24.91 1.54
N ILE A 484 1.27 25.16 1.88
CA ILE A 484 1.68 25.40 3.26
C ILE A 484 1.75 26.91 3.44
N ALA A 485 0.88 27.44 4.29
CA ALA A 485 1.00 28.82 4.70
C ALA A 485 0.87 28.97 6.20
N PRO A 486 1.56 29.98 6.76
CA PRO A 486 1.15 30.49 8.04
C PRO A 486 -0.29 30.98 7.89
N GLY A 487 -1.22 30.44 8.67
CA GLY A 487 -2.48 31.13 8.90
C GLY A 487 -2.15 32.46 9.55
N ILE A 488 -2.20 33.57 8.80
CA ILE A 488 -1.86 34.90 9.33
C ILE A 488 -3.12 35.49 9.96
N THR A 489 -3.42 35.07 11.19
CA THR A 489 -4.02 35.96 12.18
C THR A 489 -2.88 36.57 12.99
N SER A 490 -3.03 37.79 13.49
CA SER A 490 -1.92 38.60 14.02
C SER A 490 -1.29 38.06 15.33
N GLY A 491 -1.85 37.01 15.94
CA GLY A 491 -1.44 36.50 17.26
C GLY A 491 -0.92 35.04 17.31
N VAL A 492 -1.44 34.13 16.50
CA VAL A 492 -1.09 32.69 16.55
C VAL A 492 -0.64 32.22 15.17
N LYS A 493 0.53 31.56 15.12
CA LYS A 493 1.07 31.02 13.87
C LYS A 493 0.80 29.52 13.78
N ILE A 494 -0.22 29.15 13.03
CA ILE A 494 -0.58 27.76 12.71
C ILE A 494 0.05 27.39 11.37
N ILE A 495 0.64 26.21 11.28
CA ILE A 495 1.06 25.63 10.01
C ILE A 495 -0.08 24.75 9.50
N LYS A 496 -0.61 25.12 8.33
CA LYS A 496 -1.67 24.39 7.64
C LYS A 496 -1.05 23.60 6.50
N ILE A 497 -1.41 22.34 6.34
CA ILE A 497 -0.95 21.52 5.21
C ILE A 497 -2.15 21.26 4.31
N GLY A 498 -2.25 22.00 3.20
CA GLY A 498 -3.20 21.71 2.15
C GLY A 498 -4.55 22.41 2.26
N ALA A 499 -5.51 21.88 1.52
CA ALA A 499 -6.90 22.33 1.50
C ALA A 499 -7.78 21.38 2.33
N GLU A 500 -8.97 21.85 2.70
CA GLU A 500 -10.01 21.02 3.31
C GLU A 500 -10.64 20.11 2.25
N ASP A 501 -10.78 18.82 2.55
CA ASP A 501 -11.42 17.79 1.70
C ASP A 501 -12.22 16.83 2.58
N ASP A 502 -13.07 15.97 2.01
CA ASP A 502 -13.91 15.01 2.75
C ASP A 502 -13.19 13.68 3.05
N GLY A 503 -11.88 13.59 2.76
CA GLY A 503 -11.05 12.40 2.92
C GLY A 503 -10.13 12.40 4.15
N ASP A 504 -9.46 11.25 4.34
CA ASP A 504 -8.39 11.10 5.32
C ASP A 504 -7.03 11.51 4.70
N TYR A 505 -6.28 12.31 5.44
CA TYR A 505 -4.94 12.77 5.09
C TYR A 505 -3.91 12.10 5.97
N VAL A 506 -2.81 11.60 5.39
CA VAL A 506 -1.67 11.05 6.14
C VAL A 506 -0.41 11.83 5.80
N ASN A 507 0.18 12.52 6.80
CA ASN A 507 1.50 13.13 6.67
C ASN A 507 2.47 12.56 7.70
N ASN A 508 3.76 12.67 7.38
CA ASN A 508 4.83 12.49 8.34
C ASN A 508 5.59 13.80 8.53
N MET A 509 6.14 14.01 9.73
CA MET A 509 6.91 15.21 10.03
C MET A 509 8.00 14.96 11.06
N SER A 510 9.10 15.67 10.89
CA SER A 510 10.15 15.89 11.89
C SER A 510 10.08 17.33 12.39
N PHE A 511 10.89 17.69 13.38
CA PHE A 511 10.76 18.97 14.07
C PHE A 511 12.07 19.75 14.12
N ILE A 512 11.96 21.08 14.02
CA ILE A 512 13.10 21.95 14.30
C ILE A 512 13.60 21.76 15.75
N PRO A 513 14.90 21.96 16.03
CA PRO A 513 15.47 21.81 17.37
C PRO A 513 14.83 22.70 18.45
N GLN A 514 14.24 23.83 18.06
CA GLN A 514 13.61 24.78 18.96
C GLN A 514 12.20 24.34 19.41
N ALA A 515 11.57 23.42 18.68
CA ALA A 515 10.23 22.94 18.99
C ALA A 515 10.29 21.82 20.04
N LYS A 516 9.94 22.14 21.29
CA LYS A 516 9.88 21.13 22.36
C LYS A 516 8.57 20.35 22.37
N TYR A 517 7.51 20.93 21.81
CA TYR A 517 6.21 20.28 21.70
C TYR A 517 5.55 20.60 20.36
N VAL A 518 4.71 19.69 19.89
CA VAL A 518 3.83 19.89 18.75
C VAL A 518 2.38 19.71 19.19
N GLY A 519 1.55 20.67 18.83
CA GLY A 519 0.11 20.59 18.97
C GLY A 519 -0.54 20.21 17.65
N ILE A 520 -1.18 19.05 17.60
CA ILE A 520 -1.93 18.60 16.41
C ILE A 520 -3.36 19.07 16.55
N ILE A 521 -3.80 19.90 15.60
CA ILE A 521 -5.08 20.61 15.66
C ILE A 521 -6.11 19.89 14.78
N GLN A 522 -7.33 19.71 15.29
CA GLN A 522 -8.46 19.15 14.55
C GLN A 522 -9.79 19.80 14.94
N ARG A 523 -10.75 19.83 14.01
CA ARG A 523 -12.13 20.27 14.23
C ARG A 523 -13.07 19.08 14.41
N PRO A 524 -14.17 19.23 15.20
CA PRO A 524 -15.18 18.20 15.33
C PRO A 524 -16.05 18.18 14.07
N TYR A 525 -15.89 17.14 13.27
CA TYR A 525 -16.73 16.84 12.12
C TYR A 525 -17.47 15.53 12.34
N GLU A 526 -18.52 15.29 11.55
CA GLU A 526 -19.08 13.94 11.40
C GLU A 526 -17.96 12.99 10.93
N ASN A 527 -17.76 11.89 11.64
CA ASN A 527 -16.64 10.94 11.42
C ASN A 527 -15.22 11.50 11.68
N SER A 528 -15.08 12.62 12.39
CA SER A 528 -13.76 13.15 12.75
C SER A 528 -12.95 12.13 13.55
N ARG A 529 -11.79 11.73 13.00
CA ARG A 529 -10.83 10.85 13.66
C ARG A 529 -9.46 11.49 13.67
N LEU A 530 -8.77 11.36 14.79
CA LEU A 530 -7.34 11.64 14.89
C LEU A 530 -6.60 10.36 15.21
N LYS A 531 -5.59 10.07 14.40
CA LYS A 531 -4.64 9.01 14.72
C LYS A 531 -3.22 9.52 14.64
N VAL A 532 -2.47 9.36 15.73
CA VAL A 532 -1.06 9.76 15.84
C VAL A 532 -0.23 8.53 16.10
N MET A 533 0.80 8.36 15.30
CA MET A 533 1.56 7.13 15.18
C MET A 533 3.06 7.44 15.09
N ILE A 534 3.87 6.52 15.59
CA ILE A 534 5.32 6.57 15.49
C ILE A 534 5.88 5.20 15.13
N ASN A 535 7.15 5.18 14.73
CA ASN A 535 7.90 3.94 14.63
C ASN A 535 7.96 3.27 16.01
N ARG A 536 7.88 1.93 16.05
CA ARG A 536 7.91 1.18 17.32
C ARG A 536 9.18 1.40 18.14
N ALA A 537 10.33 1.58 17.47
CA ALA A 537 11.61 1.91 18.12
C ALA A 537 11.69 3.34 18.67
N ASP A 538 10.84 4.24 18.19
CA ASP A 538 10.83 5.63 18.65
C ASP A 538 9.91 5.80 19.87
N ARG A 539 9.48 4.70 20.50
CA ARG A 539 8.70 4.73 21.74
C ARG A 539 9.47 5.50 22.83
N GLY A 540 8.80 6.48 23.43
CA GLY A 540 9.38 7.39 24.42
C GLY A 540 10.12 8.59 23.82
N LYS A 541 10.34 8.63 22.51
CA LYS A 541 10.90 9.82 21.83
C LYS A 541 9.86 10.89 21.54
N ILE A 542 8.61 10.48 21.38
CA ILE A 542 7.44 11.36 21.29
C ILE A 542 6.40 10.84 22.28
N GLU A 543 5.83 11.73 23.09
CA GLU A 543 4.92 11.35 24.17
C GLU A 543 3.71 12.28 24.19
N LYS A 544 2.50 11.73 24.26
CA LYS A 544 1.29 12.54 24.47
C LYS A 544 1.37 13.18 25.85
N VAL A 545 1.11 14.48 25.92
CA VAL A 545 1.08 15.26 27.16
C VAL A 545 -0.20 16.07 27.24
N LYS A 546 -0.56 16.53 28.45
CA LYS A 546 -1.57 17.56 28.65
C LYS A 546 -0.85 18.87 28.99
N PHE A 547 -1.19 19.94 28.29
CA PHE A 547 -0.73 21.29 28.57
C PHE A 547 -1.67 22.00 29.55
N LEU A 548 -2.96 21.93 29.26
CA LEU A 548 -4.02 22.43 30.12
C LEU A 548 -4.44 21.29 31.06
N GLU A 549 -4.29 21.51 32.36
CA GLU A 549 -4.65 20.55 33.42
C GLU A 549 -6.17 20.48 33.63
N VAL A 550 -6.92 20.33 32.54
CA VAL A 550 -8.37 20.20 32.55
C VAL A 550 -8.76 18.92 33.28
N PRO A 551 -9.63 19.00 34.30
CA PRO A 551 -10.16 17.82 34.97
C PRO A 551 -10.90 16.91 33.99
N GLU A 552 -10.74 15.61 34.16
CA GLU A 552 -11.46 14.63 33.34
C GLU A 552 -12.98 14.76 33.51
N GLU A 553 -13.70 14.43 32.44
CA GLU A 553 -15.15 14.50 32.32
C GLU A 553 -15.74 15.91 32.42
N THR A 554 -14.93 16.95 32.15
CA THR A 554 -15.39 18.35 32.17
C THR A 554 -15.33 19.01 30.79
N TYR A 555 -16.28 19.92 30.56
CA TYR A 555 -16.23 20.89 29.48
C TYR A 555 -15.44 22.12 29.93
N SER A 556 -14.36 22.43 29.23
CA SER A 556 -13.52 23.60 29.51
C SER A 556 -14.22 24.88 29.06
N THR A 557 -14.36 25.86 29.95
CA THR A 557 -14.97 27.16 29.64
C THR A 557 -14.27 28.30 30.39
N LEU A 558 -14.48 29.55 29.97
CA LEU A 558 -14.08 30.76 30.70
C LEU A 558 -15.21 31.35 31.52
N ASP A 559 -16.44 30.93 31.25
CA ASP A 559 -17.66 31.52 31.75
C ASP A 559 -18.33 30.59 32.77
N ASP A 560 -18.94 31.19 33.78
CA ASP A 560 -19.85 30.45 34.64
C ASP A 560 -21.12 30.09 33.86
N LEU A 561 -21.77 28.98 34.24
CA LEU A 561 -22.99 28.48 33.57
C LEU A 561 -24.18 29.47 33.58
N SER A 562 -24.08 30.57 34.32
CA SER A 562 -25.05 31.67 34.36
C SER A 562 -24.71 32.85 33.43
N ALA A 563 -23.56 32.84 32.75
CA ALA A 563 -23.15 33.92 31.86
C ALA A 563 -24.01 33.97 30.60
N SER A 564 -24.14 35.16 30.00
CA SER A 564 -24.88 35.35 28.76
C SER A 564 -24.28 34.57 27.58
N ALA A 565 -22.97 34.31 27.59
CA ALA A 565 -22.30 33.49 26.58
C ALA A 565 -22.70 32.00 26.61
N MET A 566 -23.27 31.54 27.73
CA MET A 566 -23.74 30.16 27.89
C MET A 566 -25.20 29.97 27.42
N VAL A 567 -25.84 31.03 26.90
CA VAL A 567 -27.20 30.97 26.34
C VAL A 567 -27.21 30.17 25.04
N GLY A 568 -28.16 29.23 24.93
CA GLY A 568 -28.37 28.38 23.75
C GLY A 568 -27.68 27.01 23.79
N PHE A 569 -26.87 26.74 24.82
CA PHE A 569 -26.44 25.39 25.16
C PHE A 569 -27.53 24.64 25.95
N ASN A 570 -27.77 23.38 25.62
CA ASN A 570 -28.70 22.51 26.35
C ASN A 570 -28.00 21.82 27.51
N PHE A 571 -28.43 21.96 28.76
CA PHE A 571 -27.75 21.33 29.91
C PHE A 571 -28.42 20.01 30.33
N SER A 572 -27.61 19.01 30.69
CA SER A 572 -28.07 17.74 31.26
C SER A 572 -27.62 17.62 32.71
N THR A 573 -28.46 17.06 33.57
CA THR A 573 -28.11 16.78 34.97
C THR A 573 -26.84 15.93 35.06
N GLY A 574 -25.89 16.35 35.90
CA GLY A 574 -24.62 15.69 36.15
C GLY A 574 -23.46 16.15 35.26
N GLU A 575 -23.73 16.95 34.22
CA GLU A 575 -22.66 17.51 33.39
C GLU A 575 -21.75 18.44 34.18
N LYS A 576 -20.46 18.44 33.83
CA LYS A 576 -19.44 19.21 34.52
C LYS A 576 -18.79 20.23 33.60
N PHE A 577 -18.65 21.45 34.08
CA PHE A 577 -17.99 22.55 33.37
C PHE A 577 -16.87 23.08 34.26
N TYR A 578 -15.65 23.09 33.74
CA TYR A 578 -14.49 23.61 34.44
C TYR A 578 -14.21 25.04 33.95
N ASN A 579 -14.37 26.01 34.85
CA ASN A 579 -14.10 27.41 34.57
C ASN A 579 -12.60 27.69 34.80
N PHE A 580 -11.90 28.06 33.73
CA PHE A 580 -10.46 28.33 33.74
C PHE A 580 -10.05 29.60 34.47
N ASN A 581 -10.91 30.61 34.51
CA ASN A 581 -10.61 31.85 35.21
C ASN A 581 -10.72 31.67 36.73
N THR A 582 -11.67 30.85 37.17
CA THR A 582 -11.95 30.66 38.60
C THR A 582 -11.34 29.39 39.17
N HIS A 583 -10.86 28.47 38.32
CA HIS A 583 -10.37 27.13 38.66
C HIS A 583 -11.39 26.28 39.43
N LYS A 584 -12.68 26.44 39.09
CA LYS A 584 -13.79 25.74 39.76
C LYS A 584 -14.55 24.85 38.80
N THR A 585 -15.08 23.75 39.31
CA THR A 585 -15.93 22.85 38.52
C THR A 585 -17.39 23.04 38.91
N SER A 586 -18.19 23.48 37.94
CA SER A 586 -19.65 23.52 38.07
C SER A 586 -20.25 22.18 37.67
N VAL A 587 -21.15 21.62 38.47
CA VAL A 587 -21.89 20.37 38.18
C VAL A 587 -23.37 20.70 38.06
N VAL A 588 -23.92 20.50 36.86
CA VAL A 588 -25.33 20.76 36.55
C VAL A 588 -26.23 19.87 37.41
N LYS A 589 -27.22 20.46 38.07
CA LYS A 589 -28.28 19.77 38.81
C LYS A 589 -29.53 19.61 37.97
N GLU A 590 -30.00 20.70 37.38
CA GLU A 590 -31.22 20.71 36.58
C GLU A 590 -31.06 21.70 35.43
N SER A 591 -31.59 21.33 34.25
CA SER A 591 -31.66 22.21 33.08
C SER A 591 -32.67 23.35 33.33
N GLY A 592 -32.37 24.55 32.82
CA GLY A 592 -33.27 25.71 32.86
C GLY A 592 -33.83 26.04 31.47
N VAL A 593 -34.52 27.18 31.34
CA VAL A 593 -35.36 27.48 30.16
C VAL A 593 -34.54 27.99 28.95
N GLY A 594 -33.21 28.02 29.00
CA GLY A 594 -32.34 28.22 27.82
C GLY A 594 -32.42 29.59 27.12
N SER A 595 -33.35 30.46 27.52
CA SER A 595 -33.51 31.82 27.01
C SER A 595 -33.94 32.76 28.14
N ALA A 596 -33.45 34.01 28.09
CA ALA A 596 -33.99 35.06 28.93
C ALA A 596 -35.44 35.33 28.49
N LEU A 597 -36.42 34.77 29.20
CA LEU A 597 -37.81 35.20 29.05
C LEU A 597 -37.93 36.59 29.68
N SER A 598 -37.91 37.62 28.85
CA SER A 598 -38.13 39.01 29.24
C SER A 598 -39.60 39.36 29.10
N GLY A 599 -40.23 39.86 30.18
CA GLY A 599 -41.59 40.42 30.13
C GLY A 599 -42.60 39.86 31.13
N TYR A 600 -42.20 39.69 32.39
CA TYR A 600 -43.12 39.45 33.50
C TYR A 600 -43.48 40.79 34.17
N THR A 601 -44.79 41.09 34.30
CA THR A 601 -45.28 42.14 35.21
C THR A 601 -45.97 41.44 36.39
N VAL A 602 -45.68 41.92 37.59
CA VAL A 602 -46.15 41.32 38.84
C VAL A 602 -47.47 41.99 39.18
N ASP A 603 -48.57 41.24 39.24
CA ASP A 603 -49.80 41.78 39.81
C ASP A 603 -49.66 41.77 41.34
N ALA A 604 -49.07 42.85 41.86
CA ALA A 604 -48.71 42.99 43.27
C ALA A 604 -49.95 43.26 44.13
N VAL A 605 -50.82 42.26 44.28
CA VAL A 605 -51.79 42.26 45.38
C VAL A 605 -51.02 41.86 46.64
N ALA A 606 -51.00 42.75 47.64
CA ALA A 606 -50.30 42.53 48.91
C ALA A 606 -50.66 41.15 49.52
N GLY A 607 -49.64 40.30 49.70
CA GLY A 607 -49.79 38.95 50.26
C GLY A 607 -49.96 37.82 49.24
N SER A 608 -50.11 38.13 47.94
CA SER A 608 -50.15 37.15 46.85
C SER A 608 -48.73 36.87 46.34
N ARG A 609 -48.26 35.62 46.48
CA ARG A 609 -46.97 35.15 45.93
C ARG A 609 -47.13 34.61 44.50
N MET A 610 -48.11 35.12 43.77
CA MET A 610 -48.48 34.67 42.43
C MET A 610 -47.94 35.64 41.37
N PHE A 611 -47.48 35.09 40.26
CA PHE A 611 -46.92 35.83 39.13
C PHE A 611 -47.64 35.40 37.86
N THR A 612 -48.16 36.37 37.11
CA THR A 612 -48.82 36.11 35.83
C THR A 612 -47.81 36.26 34.70
N VAL A 613 -47.58 35.17 33.97
CA VAL A 613 -46.76 35.13 32.76
C VAL A 613 -47.53 35.75 31.60
N LYS A 614 -47.12 36.94 31.17
CA LYS A 614 -47.74 37.65 30.03
C LYS A 614 -47.07 37.36 28.69
N THR A 615 -45.78 37.01 28.72
CA THR A 615 -44.96 36.70 27.54
C THR A 615 -44.01 35.56 27.86
N GLY A 616 -43.65 34.75 26.85
CA GLY A 616 -42.81 33.57 27.01
C GLY A 616 -43.57 32.24 26.96
N ASP A 617 -42.81 31.14 26.87
CA ASP A 617 -43.34 29.78 26.75
C ASP A 617 -43.74 29.24 28.13
N VAL A 618 -45.00 29.45 28.49
CA VAL A 618 -45.58 29.04 29.78
C VAL A 618 -45.43 27.55 30.02
N ASP A 619 -45.38 26.72 28.97
CA ASP A 619 -45.33 25.27 29.09
C ASP A 619 -43.96 24.77 29.57
N LYS A 620 -42.91 25.57 29.44
CA LYS A 620 -41.56 25.28 29.95
C LYS A 620 -41.40 25.53 31.46
N LEU A 621 -42.40 26.10 32.12
CA LEU A 621 -42.37 26.36 33.57
C LEU A 621 -43.03 25.21 34.33
N SER A 622 -42.33 24.69 35.35
CA SER A 622 -42.81 23.61 36.22
C SER A 622 -42.63 23.95 37.71
N PRO A 623 -43.46 23.39 38.61
CA PRO A 623 -43.17 23.45 40.05
C PRO A 623 -41.74 22.93 40.32
N GLY A 624 -40.97 23.69 41.09
CA GLY A 624 -39.55 23.44 41.38
C GLY A 624 -38.59 24.35 40.61
N THR A 625 -38.98 24.89 39.45
CA THR A 625 -38.11 25.77 38.64
C THR A 625 -37.65 26.99 39.45
N SER A 626 -36.34 27.26 39.44
CA SER A 626 -35.76 28.39 40.15
C SER A 626 -35.88 29.69 39.36
N PHE A 627 -36.02 30.84 40.03
CA PHE A 627 -36.00 32.18 39.43
C PHE A 627 -35.45 33.22 40.40
N TYR A 628 -35.06 34.40 39.94
CA TYR A 628 -34.71 35.53 40.80
C TYR A 628 -35.47 36.80 40.38
N ILE A 629 -35.63 37.72 41.32
CA ILE A 629 -36.35 38.98 41.13
C ILE A 629 -35.31 40.09 41.08
N ASN A 630 -35.25 40.86 39.98
CA ASN A 630 -34.18 41.85 39.78
C ASN A 630 -34.10 42.92 40.87
N ALA A 631 -35.23 43.27 41.50
CA ALA A 631 -35.28 44.22 42.61
C ALA A 631 -34.76 43.67 43.96
N ALA A 632 -34.65 42.34 44.11
CA ALA A 632 -34.21 41.66 45.33
C ALA A 632 -32.75 41.15 45.25
N GLY A 633 -32.01 41.54 44.20
CA GLY A 633 -30.64 41.08 43.96
C GLY A 633 -30.55 39.62 43.49
N THR A 634 -29.48 38.92 43.88
CA THR A 634 -29.14 37.54 43.47
C THR A 634 -29.91 36.43 44.23
N VAL A 635 -30.96 36.76 44.97
CA VAL A 635 -31.73 35.79 45.76
C VAL A 635 -32.58 34.91 44.83
N ARG A 636 -32.39 33.59 44.91
CA ARG A 636 -33.12 32.59 44.12
C ARG A 636 -34.35 32.07 44.88
N PHE A 637 -35.48 32.00 44.19
CA PHE A 637 -36.75 31.44 44.63
C PHE A 637 -37.15 30.26 43.74
N LYS A 638 -38.13 29.46 44.16
CA LYS A 638 -38.67 28.35 43.36
C LYS A 638 -40.16 28.55 43.05
N ILE A 639 -40.62 28.01 41.94
CA ILE A 639 -42.07 27.86 41.69
C ILE A 639 -42.63 26.78 42.62
N ALA A 640 -43.51 27.14 43.54
CA ALA A 640 -44.24 26.22 44.40
C ALA A 640 -45.43 25.54 43.68
N ALA A 641 -46.09 26.26 42.78
CA ALA A 641 -47.25 25.75 42.03
C ALA A 641 -47.45 26.53 40.71
N LYS A 642 -48.14 25.93 39.73
CA LYS A 642 -48.49 26.55 38.46
C LYS A 642 -49.94 26.22 38.10
N THR A 643 -50.69 27.21 37.62
CA THR A 643 -52.04 27.04 37.06
C THR A 643 -52.19 27.94 35.83
N GLY A 644 -52.24 27.34 34.65
CA GLY A 644 -52.18 28.10 33.39
C GLY A 644 -50.92 28.95 33.30
N ASN A 645 -51.10 30.25 33.06
CA ASN A 645 -50.03 31.24 33.03
C ASN A 645 -49.73 31.89 34.38
N VAL A 646 -50.26 31.38 35.49
CA VAL A 646 -49.97 31.89 36.84
C VAL A 646 -49.03 30.93 37.56
N ILE A 647 -47.91 31.43 38.08
CA ILE A 647 -46.94 30.67 38.89
C ILE A 647 -46.94 31.21 40.33
N THR A 648 -46.83 30.35 41.33
CA THR A 648 -46.69 30.75 42.75
C THR A 648 -45.25 30.54 43.17
N GLY A 649 -44.59 31.53 43.77
CA GLY A 649 -43.19 31.45 44.20
C GLY A 649 -43.00 31.13 45.69
N THR A 650 -41.90 30.47 46.05
CA THR A 650 -41.47 30.22 47.44
C THR A 650 -40.76 31.43 48.06
N ILE A 651 -41.36 32.62 47.95
CA ILE A 651 -40.75 33.87 48.42
C ILE A 651 -41.13 34.09 49.89
N PRO A 652 -40.18 34.26 50.83
CA PRO A 652 -40.49 34.54 52.23
C PRO A 652 -41.36 35.80 52.40
N SER A 653 -42.24 35.80 53.40
CA SER A 653 -43.20 36.90 53.64
C SER A 653 -42.56 38.25 53.97
N HIS A 654 -41.28 38.27 54.35
CA HIS A 654 -40.55 39.49 54.68
C HIS A 654 -39.88 40.16 53.45
N ILE A 655 -39.96 39.55 52.26
CA ILE A 655 -39.42 40.14 51.03
C ILE A 655 -40.52 40.93 50.32
N THR A 656 -40.34 42.25 50.24
CA THR A 656 -41.23 43.14 49.48
C THR A 656 -40.92 43.03 48.00
N VAL A 657 -41.92 42.66 47.19
CA VAL A 657 -41.81 42.59 45.73
C VAL A 657 -42.63 43.73 45.14
N ASN A 658 -41.94 44.72 44.58
CA ASN A 658 -42.58 45.74 43.72
C ASN A 658 -42.66 45.20 42.28
N ASP A 659 -43.41 45.87 41.41
CA ASP A 659 -43.55 45.52 40.00
C ASP A 659 -42.15 45.43 39.34
N ALA A 660 -41.63 44.21 39.18
CA ALA A 660 -40.24 43.94 38.86
C ALA A 660 -40.11 42.72 37.95
N ALA A 661 -39.18 42.81 37.00
CA ALA A 661 -38.87 41.70 36.11
C ALA A 661 -38.30 40.50 36.89
N ILE A 662 -38.79 39.31 36.57
CA ILE A 662 -38.26 38.02 37.02
C ILE A 662 -37.35 37.46 35.94
N THR A 663 -36.26 36.82 36.34
CA THR A 663 -35.36 36.13 35.42
C THR A 663 -35.13 34.69 35.88
N PHE A 664 -35.18 33.76 34.92
CA PHE A 664 -34.94 32.34 35.15
C PHE A 664 -33.48 32.00 34.83
N PRO A 665 -32.78 31.21 35.66
CA PRO A 665 -31.44 30.76 35.36
C PRO A 665 -31.45 29.76 34.18
N ILE A 666 -30.37 29.77 33.40
CA ILE A 666 -30.18 28.88 32.24
C ILE A 666 -30.05 27.41 32.69
N CYS A 667 -29.47 27.17 33.87
CA CYS A 667 -29.50 25.91 34.60
C CYS A 667 -29.24 26.14 36.10
N THR A 668 -29.46 25.12 36.93
CA THR A 668 -28.96 25.10 38.31
C THR A 668 -27.74 24.20 38.41
N TYR A 669 -26.76 24.56 39.25
CA TYR A 669 -25.50 23.85 39.37
C TYR A 669 -24.87 24.05 40.75
N ASP A 670 -24.08 23.08 41.19
CA ASP A 670 -23.17 23.19 42.35
C ASP A 670 -21.77 23.55 41.86
N ILE A 671 -20.99 24.26 42.67
CA ILE A 671 -19.60 24.60 42.37
C ILE A 671 -18.70 23.89 43.37
N TYR A 672 -17.67 23.21 42.87
CA TYR A 672 -16.64 22.51 43.65
C TYR A 672 -15.27 23.12 43.42
#